data_AF-A0A5C6ZJ17-F1
#
_entry.id   AF-A0A5C6ZJ17-F1
#
_cell.length_a   1.000
_cell.length_b   1.000
_cell.length_c   1.000
_cell.angle_alpha   90.00
_cell.angle_beta   90.00
_cell.angle_gamma   90.00
#
_symmetry.space_group_name_H-M   'P 1'
#
loop_
_entity.id
_entity.type
_entity.pdbx_description
1 polymer ?
#
loop_
_entity_poly.entity_id
_entity_poly.type
_entity_poly.pdbx_seq_one_letter_code
_entity_poly.pdbx_strand_id
1 'polypeptide(L)'
;MPISMMTDVPNEDLFQNIFQSSVEGILVVDENGGIVMANRACEQLFGYNPEILAGKNIEILIPQQFKQHHKRHFETYTKNPKARAVSKDMDLWGIKKNGIQFSLDISLSPTVIDGKHLTIAFLRDASKRKEDFNKIKNVNNELSGSNRRYNTLLNNLQGIVYRCKNDRDWTMEYISEGCKEITGYSPEYFLEGKVHFSHLIFDEDQDKVWNDTEHGIDKRQPYSLNYRITDKNGHVKYMQELGRGIYDSNGKLEALEGFITDITAKKETELELRRSEFKTKALLEAIPDMMFIQDEFGKYLEFYVNSPENLFLPPKDFIGINMKNVLPPDVYKIIKQSHDKAMASGTMQIAEYSVQGKKGIEHFEARVVLINDHELLTIIRDVTEEKVREDLLSIRNNALASANNSIIIAEAQHQNTRIIYCNDTFEKMTGYTEAETLGRNCNFLQNHDRDQKEIGIMKNAIANGEACNVVLRNYKKDGTLFWNDLTITPVHNENHELTHFIGVQNDVTTKVKEEDLKDKTQKILELIAQDKPILDIGKKIIETVEGHLNEGIATILLLDKETKTLHKLVAPNLPKAFCNYIEGTAIGPKVGSSGTASFLKKEVIVAHIATNVLWEDYKDMALKSGLKACWAFPILSSTNQVLGTFAIYSKLERKPSAKEKEMLLNMTYLASVAIEKHQNITALKESKKELVDYAQKLEEKVEARTKEVMETVQKLVETNLNLEDQIMITKQAESDAIASKSIASEIAKNFPNGFIAVIDKDFKVAFAEGEALAQLGLKEFSKEGILVDDVTVFSEERKTKIKEYTTKTLTGQHLAFEISYKNRYFVVNTAPLYDEHNKISYALHVYNDISEQKAFEFKIQNAFKKEKELSELKSRFVSMASHEFRTPLSAILTSAVLIGKQNEPGKELKREKYVEQIERNVKNMVVILNDFLSLSKLEEGKVQPLLERFDLISFSKLLIKEINPILKKGQTIDFGKANNELWVHLDAKLLRHILSNLLANASKYALPETVIDFIISQNQEKLLIQITDHGMGIPKEEQHYLFDRFFRAKNAANFEGTGLGLNIVKSYTELMGGSIGFESQLNIGTTFWIAFPLNNRE
;
A
#
# COMPACT_ATOMS: atom_id res chain seq x y z
N MET A 1 112.19 -74.88 56.23
CA MET A 1 112.92 -76.17 56.17
C MET A 1 111.91 -77.30 56.08
N PRO A 2 112.22 -78.37 55.33
CA PRO A 2 111.23 -79.23 54.65
C PRO A 2 111.00 -80.55 55.38
N ILE A 3 109.77 -81.07 55.36
CA ILE A 3 109.40 -82.45 55.74
C ILE A 3 108.12 -82.72 54.91
N SER A 4 108.09 -83.43 53.78
CA SER A 4 108.52 -84.80 53.46
C SER A 4 108.15 -85.81 54.54
N MET A 5 106.95 -86.38 54.42
CA MET A 5 106.55 -87.75 54.79
C MET A 5 105.08 -87.76 55.23
N MET A 6 104.20 -88.27 54.36
CA MET A 6 103.08 -89.14 54.75
C MET A 6 102.47 -89.75 53.47
N THR A 7 103.32 -90.49 52.76
CA THR A 7 102.88 -91.65 51.98
C THR A 7 102.68 -92.78 52.98
N ASP A 8 101.43 -93.25 53.15
CA ASP A 8 100.95 -94.49 53.82
C ASP A 8 99.72 -94.32 54.73
N VAL A 9 98.97 -93.21 54.65
CA VAL A 9 97.59 -93.16 55.17
C VAL A 9 96.63 -93.44 54.02
N PRO A 10 95.75 -94.45 54.08
CA PRO A 10 94.68 -94.62 53.11
C PRO A 10 93.90 -93.32 52.99
N ASN A 11 93.71 -92.80 51.77
CA ASN A 11 93.14 -91.47 51.53
C ASN A 11 91.79 -91.25 52.24
N GLU A 12 91.05 -92.34 52.50
CA GLU A 12 89.79 -92.35 53.26
C GLU A 12 89.95 -91.98 54.73
N ASP A 13 90.96 -92.49 55.45
CA ASP A 13 91.16 -92.20 56.88
C ASP A 13 91.63 -90.75 57.10
N LEU A 14 92.47 -90.24 56.19
CA LEU A 14 92.90 -88.84 56.21
C LEU A 14 91.71 -87.91 55.93
N PHE A 15 90.89 -88.25 54.93
CA PHE A 15 89.68 -87.49 54.61
C PHE A 15 88.69 -87.50 55.78
N GLN A 16 88.40 -88.65 56.38
CA GLN A 16 87.50 -88.75 57.53
C GLN A 16 87.99 -87.91 58.71
N ASN A 17 89.28 -87.96 59.02
CA ASN A 17 89.83 -87.16 60.11
C ASN A 17 89.79 -85.65 59.81
N ILE A 18 90.13 -85.20 58.60
CA ILE A 18 90.02 -83.78 58.21
C ILE A 18 88.57 -83.31 58.24
N PHE A 19 87.67 -84.13 57.69
CA PHE A 19 86.24 -83.85 57.66
C PHE A 19 85.70 -83.70 59.09
N GLN A 20 85.99 -84.65 59.98
CA GLN A 20 85.52 -84.65 61.37
C GLN A 20 86.20 -83.60 62.27
N SER A 21 87.44 -83.21 61.98
CA SER A 21 88.20 -82.22 62.79
C SER A 21 88.01 -80.76 62.35
N SER A 22 87.36 -80.50 61.21
CA SER A 22 87.07 -79.14 60.75
C SER A 22 86.27 -78.36 61.80
N VAL A 23 86.72 -77.13 62.08
CA VAL A 23 86.05 -76.18 62.98
C VAL A 23 84.75 -75.66 62.35
N GLU A 24 84.70 -75.59 61.01
CA GLU A 24 83.49 -75.23 60.29
C GLU A 24 82.61 -76.47 60.10
N GLY A 25 81.30 -76.28 60.19
CA GLY A 25 80.33 -77.33 59.90
C GLY A 25 80.40 -77.67 58.41
N ILE A 26 80.82 -78.90 58.09
CA ILE A 26 80.84 -79.39 56.72
C ILE A 26 79.66 -80.33 56.54
N LEU A 27 78.80 -79.99 55.59
CA LEU A 27 77.59 -80.73 55.24
C LEU A 27 77.63 -81.05 53.74
N VAL A 28 77.58 -82.32 53.38
CA VAL A 28 77.53 -82.77 51.98
C VAL A 28 76.11 -83.18 51.67
N VAL A 29 75.51 -82.58 50.64
CA VAL A 29 74.14 -82.85 50.20
C VAL A 29 74.10 -83.27 48.75
N ASP A 30 73.18 -84.17 48.41
CA ASP A 30 72.89 -84.57 47.03
C ASP A 30 72.00 -83.57 46.30
N GLU A 31 71.77 -83.81 45.00
CA GLU A 31 70.93 -83.01 44.11
C GLU A 31 69.45 -82.91 44.53
N ASN A 32 68.97 -83.83 45.38
CA ASN A 32 67.61 -83.85 45.93
C ASN A 32 67.52 -83.21 47.33
N GLY A 33 68.65 -82.71 47.86
CA GLY A 33 68.75 -82.10 49.18
C GLY A 33 68.85 -83.12 50.32
N GLY A 34 69.11 -84.40 50.01
CA GLY A 34 69.45 -85.43 50.99
C GLY A 34 70.87 -85.20 51.52
N ILE A 35 71.03 -85.16 52.84
CA ILE A 35 72.34 -85.06 53.48
C ILE A 35 73.04 -86.41 53.33
N VAL A 36 74.16 -86.41 52.62
CA VAL A 36 75.01 -87.58 52.41
C VAL A 36 75.98 -87.73 53.58
N MET A 37 76.61 -86.63 54.00
CA MET A 37 77.55 -86.62 55.11
C MET A 37 77.44 -85.32 55.91
N ALA A 38 77.69 -85.39 57.21
CA ALA A 38 77.83 -84.24 58.08
C ALA A 38 79.03 -84.49 59.01
N ASN A 39 79.81 -83.44 59.31
CA ASN A 39 80.92 -83.58 60.26
C ASN A 39 80.50 -83.25 61.70
N ARG A 40 81.40 -83.52 62.65
CA ARG A 40 81.21 -83.21 64.07
C ARG A 40 80.90 -81.74 64.36
N ALA A 41 81.43 -80.79 63.58
CA ALA A 41 81.08 -79.38 63.76
C ALA A 41 79.61 -79.08 63.42
N CYS A 42 78.98 -79.82 62.50
CA CYS A 42 77.54 -79.73 62.27
C CYS A 42 76.73 -80.16 63.51
N GLU A 43 77.22 -81.11 64.31
CA GLU A 43 76.59 -81.48 65.58
C GLU A 43 76.66 -80.33 66.59
N GLN A 44 77.78 -79.62 66.67
CA GLN A 44 77.90 -78.46 67.55
C GLN A 44 77.02 -77.29 67.12
N LEU A 45 76.90 -77.07 65.80
CA LEU A 45 76.08 -75.99 65.24
C LEU A 45 74.59 -76.28 65.38
N PHE A 46 74.13 -77.47 64.98
CA PHE A 46 72.70 -77.79 64.86
C PHE A 46 72.17 -78.72 65.95
N GLY A 47 73.02 -79.35 66.75
CA GLY A 47 72.60 -80.26 67.83
C GLY A 47 72.07 -81.62 67.38
N TYR A 48 72.31 -82.00 66.12
CA TYR A 48 71.99 -83.34 65.60
C TYR A 48 73.27 -84.18 65.48
N ASN A 49 73.24 -85.42 65.95
CA ASN A 49 74.33 -86.36 65.73
C ASN A 49 74.52 -86.55 64.20
N PRO A 50 75.76 -86.49 63.67
CA PRO A 50 75.99 -86.53 62.23
C PRO A 50 75.50 -87.80 61.54
N GLU A 51 75.52 -88.95 62.21
CA GLU A 51 75.00 -90.22 61.67
C GLU A 51 73.48 -90.18 61.48
N ILE A 52 72.76 -89.41 62.31
CA ILE A 52 71.31 -89.22 62.19
C ILE A 52 70.98 -88.20 61.09
N LEU A 53 71.88 -87.23 60.86
CA LEU A 53 71.72 -86.27 59.77
C LEU A 53 71.89 -86.95 58.41
N ALA A 54 72.80 -87.91 58.30
CA ALA A 54 72.95 -88.71 57.08
C ALA A 54 71.62 -89.40 56.71
N GLY A 55 71.16 -89.18 55.48
CA GLY A 55 69.87 -89.66 54.95
C GLY A 55 68.66 -88.77 55.26
N LYS A 56 68.79 -87.69 56.04
CA LYS A 56 67.71 -86.70 56.22
C LYS A 56 67.81 -85.59 55.18
N ASN A 57 66.69 -84.93 54.89
CA ASN A 57 66.70 -83.76 54.00
C ASN A 57 67.20 -82.51 54.73
N ILE A 58 68.00 -81.68 54.05
CA ILE A 58 68.60 -80.45 54.60
C ILE A 58 67.57 -79.48 55.19
N GLU A 59 66.30 -79.55 54.76
CA GLU A 59 65.21 -78.73 55.32
C GLU A 59 65.01 -78.89 56.83
N ILE A 60 65.53 -79.94 57.48
CA ILE A 60 65.49 -80.06 58.95
C ILE A 60 66.35 -79.00 59.64
N LEU A 61 67.41 -78.52 58.98
CA LEU A 61 68.35 -77.53 59.51
C LEU A 61 67.90 -76.08 59.25
N ILE A 62 66.74 -75.90 58.64
CA ILE A 62 66.24 -74.61 58.15
C ILE A 62 64.95 -74.24 58.88
N PRO A 63 64.85 -73.04 59.47
CA PRO A 63 63.63 -72.61 60.14
C PRO A 63 62.43 -72.62 59.19
N GLN A 64 61.25 -73.00 59.70
CA GLN A 64 60.04 -73.23 58.90
C GLN A 64 59.69 -72.05 57.97
N GLN A 65 59.82 -70.82 58.48
CA GLN A 65 59.56 -69.59 57.72
C GLN A 65 60.47 -69.38 56.50
N PHE A 66 61.66 -69.98 56.50
CA PHE A 66 62.64 -69.83 55.42
C PHE A 66 62.69 -71.03 54.48
N LYS A 67 61.98 -72.13 54.78
CA LYS A 67 62.01 -73.36 53.96
C LYS A 67 61.58 -73.13 52.52
N GLN A 68 60.49 -72.39 52.30
CA GLN A 68 59.97 -72.15 50.94
C GLN A 68 60.94 -71.31 50.10
N HIS A 69 61.54 -70.28 50.72
CA HIS A 69 62.55 -69.44 50.06
C HIS A 69 63.84 -70.25 49.81
N HIS A 70 64.28 -71.03 50.79
CA HIS A 70 65.44 -71.91 50.64
C HIS A 70 65.23 -72.95 49.54
N LYS A 71 64.07 -73.62 49.47
CA LYS A 71 63.76 -74.62 48.45
C LYS A 71 63.89 -74.02 47.04
N ARG A 72 63.40 -72.80 46.83
CA ARG A 72 63.56 -72.07 45.57
C ARG A 72 65.03 -71.75 45.25
N HIS A 73 65.81 -71.35 46.25
CA HIS A 73 67.26 -71.11 46.10
C HIS A 73 68.03 -72.40 45.84
N PHE A 74 67.65 -73.50 46.47
CA PHE A 74 68.22 -74.82 46.28
C PHE A 74 67.96 -75.30 44.85
N GLU A 75 66.70 -75.29 44.39
CA GLU A 75 66.34 -75.63 43.00
C GLU A 75 67.07 -74.76 41.97
N THR A 76 67.26 -73.47 42.26
CA THR A 76 68.00 -72.55 41.38
C THR A 76 69.49 -72.87 41.37
N TYR A 77 70.07 -73.18 42.53
CA TYR A 77 71.48 -73.52 42.67
C TYR A 77 71.80 -74.87 42.02
N THR A 78 70.95 -75.89 42.19
CA THR A 78 71.13 -77.22 41.57
C THR A 78 71.12 -77.14 40.04
N LYS A 79 70.37 -76.20 39.44
CA LYS A 79 70.38 -75.97 37.98
C LYS A 79 71.71 -75.41 37.45
N ASN A 80 72.47 -74.68 38.27
CA ASN A 80 73.75 -74.10 37.86
C ASN A 80 74.72 -73.99 39.06
N PRO A 81 75.26 -75.12 39.53
CA PRO A 81 76.01 -75.16 40.77
C PRO A 81 77.36 -74.45 40.60
N LYS A 82 77.63 -73.44 41.44
CA LYS A 82 78.90 -72.69 41.44
C LYS A 82 79.38 -72.43 42.86
N ALA A 83 80.70 -72.52 43.08
CA ALA A 83 81.28 -72.18 44.37
C ALA A 83 80.94 -70.71 44.73
N ARG A 84 80.27 -70.49 45.86
CA ARG A 84 79.90 -69.15 46.34
C ARG A 84 79.92 -69.07 47.86
N ALA A 85 80.53 -68.01 48.39
CA ALA A 85 80.30 -67.57 49.75
C ALA A 85 78.99 -66.79 49.77
N VAL A 86 77.99 -67.29 50.49
CA VAL A 86 76.71 -66.60 50.68
C VAL A 86 76.86 -65.74 51.92
N SER A 87 77.68 -64.68 51.84
CA SER A 87 77.90 -63.78 52.98
C SER A 87 78.13 -62.32 52.58
N LYS A 88 77.15 -61.48 52.93
CA LYS A 88 77.22 -60.12 53.51
C LYS A 88 75.86 -59.42 53.48
N ASP A 89 75.02 -59.72 52.48
CA ASP A 89 73.74 -59.04 52.24
C ASP A 89 72.50 -59.97 52.32
N MET A 90 72.67 -61.26 52.63
CA MET A 90 71.56 -62.19 52.89
C MET A 90 71.54 -62.62 54.35
N ASP A 91 70.40 -62.40 55.01
CA ASP A 91 70.13 -62.91 56.36
C ASP A 91 69.81 -64.41 56.29
N LEU A 92 70.87 -65.22 56.32
CA LEU A 92 70.76 -66.66 56.41
C LEU A 92 70.63 -67.11 57.86
N TRP A 93 69.71 -68.05 58.08
CA TRP A 93 69.34 -68.58 59.38
C TRP A 93 69.28 -70.11 59.34
N GLY A 94 69.79 -70.74 60.38
CA GLY A 94 69.60 -72.17 60.65
C GLY A 94 68.85 -72.39 61.94
N ILE A 95 68.31 -73.60 62.10
CA ILE A 95 67.58 -74.01 63.31
C ILE A 95 68.26 -75.22 63.95
N LYS A 96 68.49 -75.15 65.27
CA LYS A 96 69.02 -76.25 66.07
C LYS A 96 67.92 -77.28 66.37
N LYS A 97 68.29 -78.50 66.75
CA LYS A 97 67.37 -79.58 67.18
C LYS A 97 66.39 -79.16 68.28
N ASN A 98 66.80 -78.26 69.16
CA ASN A 98 65.96 -77.72 70.23
C ASN A 98 65.05 -76.55 69.80
N GLY A 99 65.05 -76.17 68.51
CA GLY A 99 64.22 -75.12 67.94
C GLY A 99 64.85 -73.72 67.91
N ILE A 100 66.05 -73.52 68.47
CA ILE A 100 66.70 -72.20 68.49
C ILE A 100 67.20 -71.83 67.09
N GLN A 101 66.79 -70.65 66.60
CA GLN A 101 67.29 -70.08 65.34
C GLN A 101 68.56 -69.25 65.59
N PHE A 102 69.51 -69.29 64.67
CA PHE A 102 70.75 -68.50 64.74
C PHE A 102 71.22 -68.08 63.35
N SER A 103 71.99 -66.99 63.27
CA SER A 103 72.49 -66.47 62.00
C SER A 103 73.68 -67.31 61.52
N LEU A 104 73.64 -67.72 60.26
CA LEU A 104 74.63 -68.58 59.63
C LEU A 104 75.29 -67.90 58.45
N ASP A 105 76.61 -67.96 58.38
CA ASP A 105 77.35 -67.75 57.15
C ASP A 105 77.54 -69.12 56.49
N ILE A 106 77.15 -69.21 55.21
CA ILE A 106 77.22 -70.46 54.43
C ILE A 106 78.07 -70.23 53.18
N SER A 107 79.03 -71.11 52.93
CA SER A 107 79.73 -71.19 51.64
C SER A 107 79.45 -72.53 50.98
N LEU A 108 78.95 -72.50 49.74
CA LEU A 108 78.61 -73.71 48.98
C LEU A 108 79.70 -73.98 47.94
N SER A 109 80.15 -75.23 47.85
CA SER A 109 81.10 -75.71 46.85
C SER A 109 80.55 -76.97 46.19
N PRO A 110 80.21 -76.95 44.90
CA PRO A 110 79.73 -78.14 44.22
C PRO A 110 80.89 -79.04 43.81
N THR A 111 80.63 -80.34 43.78
CA THR A 111 81.58 -81.36 43.34
C THR A 111 80.83 -82.51 42.66
N VAL A 112 81.55 -83.34 41.90
CA VAL A 112 81.01 -84.55 41.28
C VAL A 112 81.88 -85.72 41.72
N ILE A 113 81.28 -86.70 42.38
CA ILE A 113 81.96 -87.92 42.85
C ILE A 113 81.18 -89.12 42.29
N ASP A 114 81.87 -90.03 41.60
CA ASP A 114 81.29 -91.22 40.94
C ASP A 114 80.05 -90.94 40.08
N GLY A 115 80.07 -89.81 39.36
CA GLY A 115 78.98 -89.37 38.48
C GLY A 115 77.77 -88.74 39.19
N LYS A 116 77.76 -88.64 40.53
CA LYS A 116 76.71 -87.97 41.30
C LYS A 116 77.10 -86.52 41.62
N HIS A 117 76.18 -85.59 41.38
CA HIS A 117 76.35 -84.18 41.74
C HIS A 117 76.10 -83.98 43.24
N LEU A 118 77.14 -83.55 43.96
CA LEU A 118 77.10 -83.27 45.39
C LEU A 118 77.44 -81.80 45.65
N THR A 119 76.85 -81.21 46.69
CA THR A 119 77.21 -79.88 47.19
C THR A 119 77.77 -79.97 48.60
N ILE A 120 78.98 -79.47 48.79
CA ILE A 120 79.62 -79.33 50.09
C ILE A 120 79.31 -77.93 50.61
N ALA A 121 78.61 -77.83 51.73
CA ALA A 121 78.30 -76.59 52.43
C ALA A 121 79.21 -76.45 53.66
N PHE A 122 79.91 -75.32 53.74
CA PHE A 122 80.69 -74.88 54.90
C PHE A 122 79.85 -73.88 55.69
N LEU A 123 79.65 -74.15 56.98
CA LEU A 123 78.67 -73.50 57.84
C LEU A 123 79.38 -72.88 59.05
N ARG A 124 79.09 -71.60 59.34
CA ARG A 124 79.68 -70.85 60.47
C ARG A 124 78.64 -69.98 61.17
N ASP A 125 78.68 -69.89 62.49
CA ASP A 125 77.81 -69.00 63.28
C ASP A 125 78.29 -67.54 63.18
N ALA A 126 77.40 -66.62 62.82
CA ALA A 126 77.69 -65.20 62.58
C ALA A 126 77.12 -64.24 63.66
N SER A 127 76.52 -64.76 64.73
CA SER A 127 75.67 -63.98 65.66
C SER A 127 76.41 -62.82 66.36
N LYS A 128 77.65 -63.02 66.81
CA LYS A 128 78.41 -62.02 67.60
C LYS A 128 78.92 -60.81 66.79
N ARG A 129 79.18 -60.99 65.49
CA ARG A 129 79.71 -59.92 64.62
C ARG A 129 78.67 -58.84 64.29
N LYS A 130 77.38 -59.22 64.21
CA LYS A 130 76.28 -58.28 63.93
C LYS A 130 75.97 -57.36 65.12
N GLU A 131 76.24 -57.78 66.35
CA GLU A 131 75.91 -57.02 67.56
C GLU A 131 76.84 -55.80 67.77
N ASP A 132 78.14 -55.99 67.56
CA ASP A 132 79.16 -54.93 67.76
C ASP A 132 79.07 -53.81 66.70
N PHE A 133 78.68 -54.15 65.46
CA PHE A 133 78.46 -53.16 64.39
C PHE A 133 77.32 -52.19 64.71
N ASN A 134 76.29 -52.65 65.43
CA ASN A 134 75.13 -51.82 65.77
C ASN A 134 75.42 -50.78 66.87
N LYS A 135 76.35 -51.06 67.80
CA LYS A 135 76.68 -50.12 68.90
C LYS A 135 77.43 -48.87 68.42
N ILE A 136 78.43 -49.04 67.54
CA ILE A 136 79.24 -47.93 67.02
C ILE A 136 78.39 -47.02 66.10
N LYS A 137 77.44 -47.59 65.38
CA LYS A 137 76.50 -46.85 64.52
C LYS A 137 75.57 -45.92 65.32
N ASN A 138 75.18 -46.29 66.54
CA ASN A 138 74.21 -45.52 67.33
C ASN A 138 74.77 -44.21 67.88
N VAL A 139 75.98 -44.20 68.44
CA VAL A 139 76.57 -42.99 69.06
C VAL A 139 76.87 -41.90 68.02
N ASN A 140 77.42 -42.28 66.86
CA ASN A 140 77.72 -41.32 65.78
C ASN A 140 76.43 -40.79 65.10
N ASN A 141 75.36 -41.60 65.12
CA ASN A 141 74.02 -41.18 64.68
C ASN A 141 73.36 -40.21 65.67
N GLU A 142 73.66 -40.24 66.97
CA GLU A 142 73.06 -39.31 67.94
C GLU A 142 73.64 -37.90 67.84
N LEU A 143 74.97 -37.76 67.72
CA LEU A 143 75.61 -36.44 67.61
C LEU A 143 75.37 -35.79 66.23
N SER A 144 75.49 -36.59 65.15
CA SER A 144 75.08 -36.15 63.81
C SER A 144 73.57 -35.93 63.74
N GLY A 145 72.79 -36.72 64.48
CA GLY A 145 71.33 -36.62 64.55
C GLY A 145 70.84 -35.37 65.26
N SER A 146 71.55 -34.88 66.29
CA SER A 146 71.19 -33.64 66.98
C SER A 146 71.45 -32.41 66.11
N ASN A 147 72.65 -32.27 65.54
CA ASN A 147 72.97 -31.16 64.62
C ASN A 147 72.16 -31.23 63.32
N ARG A 148 71.92 -32.43 62.78
CA ARG A 148 71.00 -32.60 61.64
C ARG A 148 69.57 -32.29 62.03
N ARG A 149 69.09 -32.63 63.24
CA ARG A 149 67.74 -32.26 63.72
C ARG A 149 67.60 -30.74 63.82
N TYR A 150 68.57 -30.02 64.39
CA TYR A 150 68.51 -28.56 64.45
C TYR A 150 68.49 -27.93 63.06
N ASN A 151 69.41 -28.31 62.17
CA ASN A 151 69.41 -27.79 60.79
C ASN A 151 68.18 -28.24 59.98
N THR A 152 67.65 -29.44 60.20
CA THR A 152 66.42 -29.92 59.52
C THR A 152 65.19 -29.21 60.06
N LEU A 153 65.09 -28.93 61.37
CA LEU A 153 63.98 -28.18 61.93
C LEU A 153 63.98 -26.74 61.43
N LEU A 154 65.15 -26.09 61.37
CA LEU A 154 65.29 -24.73 60.83
C LEU A 154 65.04 -24.68 59.32
N ASN A 155 65.47 -25.69 58.55
CA ASN A 155 65.21 -25.77 57.10
C ASN A 155 63.79 -26.25 56.75
N ASN A 156 63.07 -26.91 57.66
CA ASN A 156 61.67 -27.29 57.45
C ASN A 156 60.69 -26.14 57.73
N LEU A 157 61.14 -25.06 58.38
CA LEU A 157 60.33 -23.86 58.52
C LEU A 157 60.23 -23.19 57.15
N GLN A 158 59.03 -23.04 56.62
CA GLN A 158 58.77 -22.31 55.38
C GLN A 158 58.92 -20.80 55.64
N GLY A 159 60.16 -20.32 55.67
CA GLY A 159 60.49 -18.93 55.95
C GLY A 159 61.96 -18.70 56.29
N ILE A 160 62.33 -17.45 56.51
CA ILE A 160 63.67 -17.01 56.88
C ILE A 160 63.74 -16.91 58.41
N VAL A 161 64.57 -17.73 59.04
CA VAL A 161 64.96 -17.54 60.44
C VAL A 161 66.21 -16.69 60.44
N TYR A 162 66.22 -15.59 61.16
CA TYR A 162 67.35 -14.66 61.17
C TYR A 162 67.76 -14.27 62.59
N ARG A 163 69.03 -13.88 62.70
CA ARG A 163 69.58 -13.09 63.80
C ARG A 163 70.35 -11.92 63.19
N CYS A 164 70.01 -10.69 63.55
CA CYS A 164 70.67 -9.50 63.01
C CYS A 164 70.95 -8.46 64.09
N LYS A 165 71.78 -7.48 63.73
CA LYS A 165 71.99 -6.27 64.54
C LYS A 165 70.81 -5.32 64.36
N ASN A 166 70.53 -4.56 65.40
CA ASN A 166 69.59 -3.46 65.32
C ASN A 166 70.25 -2.23 64.70
N ASP A 167 70.37 -2.22 63.37
CA ASP A 167 70.84 -1.10 62.56
C ASP A 167 69.95 -0.92 61.32
N ARG A 168 70.07 0.22 60.63
CA ARG A 168 69.24 0.54 59.45
C ARG A 168 69.47 -0.39 58.27
N ASP A 169 70.56 -1.13 58.28
CA ASP A 169 70.96 -2.06 57.22
C ASP A 169 70.46 -3.49 57.48
N TRP A 170 69.90 -3.77 58.66
CA TRP A 170 69.56 -5.12 59.12
C TRP A 170 70.74 -6.09 58.95
N THR A 171 71.90 -5.71 59.49
CA THR A 171 73.13 -6.50 59.34
C THR A 171 72.98 -7.90 59.94
N MET A 172 72.97 -8.94 59.11
CA MET A 172 72.71 -10.33 59.50
C MET A 172 73.94 -10.97 60.18
N GLU A 173 73.73 -11.55 61.36
CA GLU A 173 74.69 -12.42 62.07
C GLU A 173 74.43 -13.91 61.75
N TYR A 174 73.17 -14.25 61.50
CA TYR A 174 72.71 -15.55 61.03
C TYR A 174 71.47 -15.37 60.15
N ILE A 175 71.37 -16.15 59.08
CA ILE A 175 70.18 -16.22 58.24
C ILE A 175 70.04 -17.64 57.70
N SER A 176 68.84 -18.23 57.77
CA SER A 176 68.59 -19.59 57.29
C SER A 176 68.59 -19.67 55.76
N GLU A 177 68.81 -20.88 55.22
CA GLU A 177 68.73 -21.17 53.78
C GLU A 177 67.39 -20.77 53.12
N GLY A 178 66.32 -20.61 53.92
CA GLY A 178 65.03 -20.09 53.46
C GLY A 178 65.13 -18.72 52.79
N CYS A 179 66.17 -17.92 53.06
CA CYS A 179 66.38 -16.65 52.36
C CYS A 179 66.63 -16.84 50.85
N LYS A 180 67.21 -17.96 50.42
CA LYS A 180 67.49 -18.22 49.01
C LYS A 180 66.22 -18.44 48.19
N GLU A 181 65.24 -19.12 48.76
CA GLU A 181 63.95 -19.35 48.09
C GLU A 181 63.11 -18.07 48.02
N ILE A 182 63.15 -17.24 49.07
CA ILE A 182 62.31 -16.05 49.19
C ILE A 182 62.93 -14.82 48.50
N THR A 183 64.22 -14.59 48.70
CA THR A 183 64.92 -13.39 48.19
C THR A 183 65.74 -13.65 46.92
N GLY A 184 66.08 -14.92 46.63
CA GLY A 184 66.99 -15.30 45.54
C GLY A 184 68.48 -15.18 45.88
N TYR A 185 68.84 -14.69 47.07
CA TYR A 185 70.21 -14.60 47.56
C TYR A 185 70.51 -15.70 48.58
N SER A 186 71.66 -16.36 48.44
CA SER A 186 72.09 -17.37 49.41
C SER A 186 72.58 -16.70 50.71
N PRO A 187 72.56 -17.40 51.85
CA PRO A 187 72.94 -16.83 53.15
C PRO A 187 74.28 -16.10 53.16
N GLU A 188 75.25 -16.57 52.38
CA GLU A 188 76.60 -15.99 52.31
C GLU A 188 76.58 -14.53 51.85
N TYR A 189 75.65 -14.13 50.97
CA TYR A 189 75.57 -12.74 50.51
C TYR A 189 75.19 -11.77 51.63
N PHE A 190 74.34 -12.20 52.56
CA PHE A 190 73.93 -11.39 53.71
C PHE A 190 75.00 -11.39 54.81
N LEU A 191 75.60 -12.56 55.09
CA LEU A 191 76.61 -12.71 56.14
C LEU A 191 77.95 -12.03 55.78
N GLU A 192 78.31 -11.98 54.51
CA GLU A 192 79.48 -11.25 54.01
C GLU A 192 79.21 -9.75 53.81
N GLY A 193 77.97 -9.28 54.05
CA GLY A 193 77.58 -7.87 53.88
C GLY A 193 77.52 -7.40 52.43
N LYS A 194 77.36 -8.32 51.46
CA LYS A 194 77.19 -7.97 50.03
C LYS A 194 75.77 -7.49 49.71
N VAL A 195 74.79 -7.91 50.51
CA VAL A 195 73.38 -7.50 50.41
C VAL A 195 72.88 -7.19 51.82
N HIS A 196 72.25 -6.02 51.97
CA HIS A 196 71.56 -5.62 53.19
C HIS A 196 70.07 -5.95 53.06
N PHE A 197 69.47 -6.52 54.10
CA PHE A 197 68.09 -7.00 54.01
C PHE A 197 67.09 -5.84 53.90
N SER A 198 67.39 -4.70 54.54
CA SER A 198 66.56 -3.49 54.45
C SER A 198 66.42 -2.93 53.04
N HIS A 199 67.45 -3.05 52.20
CA HIS A 199 67.42 -2.61 50.80
C HIS A 199 66.53 -3.47 49.89
N LEU A 200 66.10 -4.65 50.36
CA LEU A 200 65.12 -5.46 49.64
C LEU A 200 63.69 -5.01 49.91
N ILE A 201 63.46 -4.28 51.02
CA ILE A 201 62.15 -3.77 51.43
C ILE A 201 61.79 -2.56 50.57
N PHE A 202 60.54 -2.48 50.12
CA PHE A 202 60.02 -1.34 49.36
C PHE A 202 60.23 -0.02 50.10
N ASP A 203 60.63 1.02 49.38
CA ASP A 203 60.92 2.35 49.96
C ASP A 203 59.75 2.89 50.81
N GLU A 204 58.49 2.65 50.41
CA GLU A 204 57.33 3.10 51.20
C GLU A 204 57.11 2.31 52.50
N ASP A 205 57.65 1.10 52.59
CA ASP A 205 57.46 0.19 53.71
C ASP A 205 58.62 0.28 54.73
N GLN A 206 59.82 0.74 54.32
CA GLN A 206 61.06 0.78 55.15
C GLN A 206 60.90 1.56 56.46
N ASP A 207 60.40 2.79 56.41
CA ASP A 207 60.25 3.63 57.62
C ASP A 207 59.22 3.06 58.59
N LYS A 208 58.15 2.45 58.06
CA LYS A 208 57.13 1.80 58.88
C LYS A 208 57.72 0.58 59.59
N VAL A 209 58.44 -0.28 58.87
CA VAL A 209 59.13 -1.45 59.42
C VAL A 209 60.08 -1.03 60.54
N TRP A 210 60.93 -0.02 60.31
CA TRP A 210 61.83 0.50 61.35
C TRP A 210 61.09 0.99 62.59
N ASN A 211 60.07 1.83 62.43
CA ASN A 211 59.34 2.40 63.56
C ASN A 211 58.59 1.33 64.37
N ASP A 212 57.97 0.36 63.71
CA ASP A 212 57.24 -0.74 64.36
C ASP A 212 58.21 -1.67 65.12
N THR A 213 59.40 -1.93 64.57
CA THR A 213 60.47 -2.70 65.23
C THR A 213 61.03 -1.98 66.46
N GLU A 214 61.43 -0.71 66.34
CA GLU A 214 61.94 0.10 67.46
C GLU A 214 60.90 0.20 68.59
N HIS A 215 59.62 0.36 68.24
CA HIS A 215 58.54 0.36 69.22
C HIS A 215 58.44 -0.97 70.00
N GLY A 216 58.64 -2.11 69.32
CA GLY A 216 58.68 -3.42 69.96
C GLY A 216 59.89 -3.59 70.88
N ILE A 217 61.06 -3.08 70.48
CA ILE A 217 62.30 -3.10 71.26
C ILE A 217 62.15 -2.26 72.52
N ASP A 218 61.69 -1.01 72.42
CA ASP A 218 61.46 -0.10 73.56
C ASP A 218 60.52 -0.72 74.60
N LYS A 219 59.47 -1.41 74.14
CA LYS A 219 58.52 -2.10 75.01
C LYS A 219 58.97 -3.48 75.47
N ARG A 220 60.10 -3.99 74.97
CA ARG A 220 60.61 -5.35 75.16
C ARG A 220 59.57 -6.43 74.81
N GLN A 221 58.79 -6.20 73.76
CA GLN A 221 57.77 -7.11 73.27
C GLN A 221 58.10 -7.63 71.86
N PRO A 222 57.62 -8.82 71.48
CA PRO A 222 57.68 -9.26 70.09
C PRO A 222 56.91 -8.29 69.18
N TYR A 223 57.46 -8.01 68.00
CA TYR A 223 56.82 -7.21 66.95
C TYR A 223 56.38 -8.12 65.79
N SER A 224 55.31 -7.70 65.11
CA SER A 224 54.75 -8.39 63.94
C SER A 224 54.62 -7.39 62.80
N LEU A 225 55.29 -7.66 61.68
CA LEU A 225 55.39 -6.72 60.55
C LEU A 225 54.78 -7.38 59.32
N ASN A 226 54.20 -6.56 58.45
CA ASN A 226 53.83 -6.97 57.10
C ASN A 226 54.33 -5.91 56.12
N TYR A 227 55.14 -6.32 55.16
CA TYR A 227 55.80 -5.43 54.21
C TYR A 227 56.09 -6.16 52.91
N ARG A 228 56.44 -5.41 51.88
CA ARG A 228 56.81 -5.94 50.58
C ARG A 228 58.31 -5.93 50.41
N ILE A 229 58.82 -6.97 49.74
CA ILE A 229 60.20 -7.02 49.27
C ILE A 229 60.24 -7.24 47.77
N THR A 230 61.38 -6.90 47.17
CA THR A 230 61.73 -7.26 45.80
C THR A 230 62.78 -8.38 45.83
N ASP A 231 62.48 -9.51 45.16
CA ASP A 231 63.45 -10.60 45.00
C ASP A 231 64.57 -10.22 44.00
N LYS A 232 65.61 -11.06 43.90
CA LYS A 232 66.73 -10.86 42.97
C LYS A 232 66.32 -10.71 41.49
N ASN A 233 65.16 -11.22 41.09
CA ASN A 233 64.65 -11.17 39.73
C ASN A 233 63.68 -10.00 39.50
N GLY A 234 63.41 -9.19 40.53
CA GLY A 234 62.49 -8.04 40.44
C GLY A 234 61.03 -8.36 40.80
N HIS A 235 60.70 -9.58 41.26
CA HIS A 235 59.32 -9.89 41.65
C HIS A 235 58.99 -9.32 43.02
N VAL A 236 57.76 -8.82 43.14
CA VAL A 236 57.22 -8.33 44.40
C VAL A 236 56.73 -9.52 45.22
N LYS A 237 57.19 -9.61 46.47
CA LYS A 237 56.77 -10.62 47.43
C LYS A 237 56.21 -9.98 48.69
N TYR A 238 55.16 -10.55 49.25
CA TYR A 238 54.53 -10.07 50.48
C TYR A 238 55.06 -10.85 51.68
N MET A 239 55.74 -10.15 52.58
CA MET A 239 56.36 -10.74 53.77
C MET A 239 55.51 -10.50 55.00
N GLN A 240 55.44 -11.52 55.86
CA GLN A 240 55.01 -11.40 57.24
C GLN A 240 56.18 -11.79 58.15
N GLU A 241 56.56 -10.89 59.05
CA GLU A 241 57.66 -11.09 59.98
C GLU A 241 57.18 -11.10 61.43
N LEU A 242 57.76 -11.98 62.24
CA LEU A 242 57.64 -11.99 63.68
C LEU A 242 59.03 -11.94 64.31
N GLY A 243 59.37 -10.87 65.02
CA GLY A 243 60.70 -10.68 65.60
C GLY A 243 60.68 -10.21 67.04
N ARG A 244 61.81 -10.30 67.73
CA ARG A 244 62.01 -9.80 69.10
C ARG A 244 63.46 -9.38 69.34
N GLY A 245 63.64 -8.46 70.28
CA GLY A 245 64.97 -8.19 70.83
C GLY A 245 65.44 -9.29 71.80
N ILE A 246 66.71 -9.66 71.69
CA ILE A 246 67.45 -10.50 72.64
C ILE A 246 68.40 -9.60 73.43
N TYR A 247 68.45 -9.80 74.74
CA TYR A 247 69.18 -8.93 75.65
C TYR A 247 70.18 -9.75 76.46
N ASP A 248 71.36 -9.18 76.70
CA ASP A 248 72.39 -9.79 77.52
C ASP A 248 72.02 -9.77 79.02
N SER A 249 72.88 -10.37 79.86
CA SER A 249 72.68 -10.40 81.32
C SER A 249 72.70 -9.02 81.99
N ASN A 250 73.18 -7.96 81.30
CA ASN A 250 73.16 -6.58 81.76
C ASN A 250 71.95 -5.78 81.22
N GLY A 251 71.06 -6.44 80.47
CA GLY A 251 69.85 -5.86 79.91
C GLY A 251 70.07 -4.98 78.68
N LYS A 252 71.26 -5.03 78.06
CA LYS A 252 71.57 -4.34 76.79
C LYS A 252 71.10 -5.21 75.62
N LEU A 253 70.55 -4.59 74.58
CA LEU A 253 70.15 -5.29 73.36
C LEU A 253 71.39 -5.92 72.70
N GLU A 254 71.33 -7.24 72.53
CA GLU A 254 72.39 -8.07 71.95
C GLU A 254 72.16 -8.29 70.45
N ALA A 255 70.95 -8.69 70.06
CA ALA A 255 70.56 -8.92 68.67
C ALA A 255 69.03 -8.88 68.51
N LEU A 256 68.56 -8.84 67.28
CA LEU A 256 67.18 -9.12 66.89
C LEU A 256 67.12 -10.54 66.35
N GLU A 257 66.16 -11.33 66.83
CA GLU A 257 65.89 -12.67 66.33
C GLU A 257 64.43 -12.75 65.88
N GLY A 258 64.21 -13.40 64.73
CA GLY A 258 62.88 -13.46 64.16
C GLY A 258 62.71 -14.47 63.03
N PHE A 259 61.49 -14.52 62.53
CA PHE A 259 61.05 -15.40 61.46
C PHE A 259 60.23 -14.63 60.43
N ILE A 260 60.57 -14.78 59.14
CA ILE A 260 59.92 -14.11 58.01
C ILE A 260 59.29 -15.13 57.08
N THR A 261 58.01 -14.94 56.73
CA THR A 261 57.22 -15.84 55.87
C THR A 261 56.76 -15.12 54.60
N ASP A 262 56.83 -15.79 53.44
CA ASP A 262 56.19 -15.35 52.20
C ASP A 262 54.68 -15.69 52.23
N ILE A 263 53.82 -14.67 52.18
CA ILE A 263 52.35 -14.79 52.16
C ILE A 263 51.73 -14.44 50.80
N THR A 264 52.52 -14.40 49.73
CA THR A 264 52.09 -13.96 48.39
C THR A 264 50.94 -14.81 47.83
N ALA A 265 51.06 -16.15 47.84
CA ALA A 265 50.03 -17.05 47.31
C ALA A 265 48.68 -16.91 48.03
N LYS A 266 48.70 -16.72 49.35
CA LYS A 266 47.48 -16.48 50.15
C LYS A 266 46.80 -15.19 49.73
N LYS A 267 47.57 -14.15 49.40
CA LYS A 267 47.03 -12.85 48.99
C LYS A 267 46.48 -12.85 47.57
N GLU A 268 47.07 -13.64 46.67
CA GLU A 268 46.58 -13.85 45.30
C GLU A 268 45.22 -14.58 45.28
N THR A 269 45.06 -15.66 46.06
CA THR A 269 43.78 -16.40 46.13
C THR A 269 42.62 -15.56 46.69
N GLU A 270 42.88 -14.72 47.70
CA GLU A 270 41.89 -13.81 48.26
C GLU A 270 41.42 -12.76 47.22
N LEU A 271 42.34 -12.27 46.39
CA LEU A 271 42.03 -11.34 45.30
C LEU A 271 41.26 -12.03 44.17
N GLU A 272 41.58 -13.29 43.83
CA GLU A 272 40.86 -14.07 42.82
C GLU A 272 39.42 -14.37 43.23
N LEU A 273 39.17 -14.74 44.48
CA LEU A 273 37.82 -15.01 44.97
C LEU A 273 36.95 -13.76 44.88
N ARG A 274 37.45 -12.60 45.35
CA ARG A 274 36.78 -11.31 45.18
C ARG A 274 36.52 -10.99 43.72
N ARG A 275 37.50 -11.22 42.84
CA ARG A 275 37.34 -10.97 41.40
C ARG A 275 36.26 -11.86 40.79
N SER A 276 36.13 -13.11 41.23
CA SER A 276 35.07 -14.02 40.78
C SER A 276 33.68 -13.58 41.24
N GLU A 277 33.52 -13.17 42.51
CA GLU A 277 32.24 -12.67 43.04
C GLU A 277 31.78 -11.40 42.32
N PHE A 278 32.68 -10.42 42.14
CA PHE A 278 32.38 -9.22 41.36
C PHE A 278 32.05 -9.55 39.90
N LYS A 279 32.72 -10.53 39.30
CA LYS A 279 32.44 -10.98 37.93
C LYS A 279 31.05 -11.60 37.81
N THR A 280 30.66 -12.49 38.72
CA THR A 280 29.32 -13.11 38.72
C THR A 280 28.22 -12.07 38.92
N LYS A 281 28.41 -11.13 39.86
CA LYS A 281 27.44 -10.06 40.10
C LYS A 281 27.29 -9.13 38.88
N ALA A 282 28.41 -8.73 38.27
CA ALA A 282 28.39 -7.91 37.07
C ALA A 282 27.78 -8.63 35.85
N LEU A 283 27.96 -9.95 35.72
CA LEU A 283 27.34 -10.75 34.67
C LEU A 283 25.82 -10.81 34.83
N LEU A 284 25.32 -11.02 36.06
CA LEU A 284 23.88 -10.99 36.33
C LEU A 284 23.30 -9.59 36.06
N GLU A 285 23.95 -8.51 36.52
CA GLU A 285 23.50 -7.12 36.29
C GLU A 285 23.53 -6.66 34.83
N ALA A 286 24.37 -7.26 34.00
CA ALA A 286 24.46 -6.93 32.57
C ALA A 286 23.43 -7.66 31.70
N ILE A 287 22.80 -8.74 32.20
CA ILE A 287 21.80 -9.51 31.45
C ILE A 287 20.43 -8.83 31.61
N PRO A 288 19.77 -8.42 30.51
CA PRO A 288 18.44 -7.80 30.57
C PRO A 288 17.30 -8.81 30.79
N ASP A 289 17.61 -10.11 30.74
CA ASP A 289 16.65 -11.21 30.83
C ASP A 289 16.17 -11.45 32.28
N MET A 290 14.96 -12.00 32.42
CA MET A 290 14.43 -12.45 33.71
C MET A 290 14.82 -13.91 33.93
N MET A 291 15.38 -14.22 35.10
CA MET A 291 15.78 -15.59 35.44
C MET A 291 14.99 -16.07 36.66
N PHE A 292 14.49 -17.30 36.59
CA PHE A 292 13.74 -17.93 37.67
C PHE A 292 14.29 -19.32 37.94
N ILE A 293 14.58 -19.61 39.21
CA ILE A 293 14.84 -20.97 39.67
C ILE A 293 13.54 -21.51 40.26
N GLN A 294 13.11 -22.68 39.81
CA GLN A 294 11.83 -23.27 40.15
C GLN A 294 12.01 -24.74 40.52
N ASP A 295 11.18 -25.25 41.45
CA ASP A 295 11.15 -26.69 41.75
C ASP A 295 10.45 -27.51 40.64
N GLU A 296 10.51 -28.84 40.74
CA GLU A 296 9.86 -29.80 39.83
C GLU A 296 8.33 -29.58 39.65
N PHE A 297 7.69 -28.95 40.62
CA PHE A 297 6.26 -28.62 40.60
C PHE A 297 5.97 -27.22 40.03
N GLY A 298 6.99 -26.41 39.75
CA GLY A 298 6.87 -25.06 39.20
C GLY A 298 6.75 -23.96 40.26
N LYS A 299 7.15 -24.21 41.50
CA LYS A 299 7.21 -23.20 42.57
C LYS A 299 8.47 -22.36 42.42
N TYR A 300 8.35 -21.03 42.46
CA TYR A 300 9.50 -20.14 42.40
C TYR A 300 10.34 -20.20 43.68
N LEU A 301 11.62 -20.55 43.55
CA LEU A 301 12.60 -20.67 44.65
C LEU A 301 13.51 -19.43 44.73
N GLU A 302 13.99 -18.98 43.57
CA GLU A 302 14.79 -17.76 43.43
C GLU A 302 14.42 -17.04 42.13
N PHE A 303 14.66 -15.74 42.06
CA PHE A 303 14.56 -14.99 40.81
C PHE A 303 15.65 -13.93 40.72
N TYR A 304 16.04 -13.61 39.48
CA TYR A 304 16.88 -12.47 39.16
C TYR A 304 16.22 -11.67 38.04
N VAL A 305 15.95 -10.40 38.30
CA VAL A 305 15.23 -9.52 37.38
C VAL A 305 15.81 -8.11 37.49
N ASN A 306 16.31 -7.58 36.37
CA ASN A 306 16.89 -6.24 36.32
C ASN A 306 15.82 -5.13 36.24
N SER A 307 14.64 -5.46 35.71
CA SER A 307 13.48 -4.57 35.52
C SER A 307 12.23 -5.12 36.25
N PRO A 308 12.04 -4.82 37.55
CA PRO A 308 10.94 -5.37 38.36
C PRO A 308 9.53 -5.06 37.82
N GLU A 309 9.39 -4.01 37.02
CA GLU A 309 8.15 -3.59 36.36
C GLU A 309 7.59 -4.59 35.34
N ASN A 310 8.42 -5.52 34.87
CA ASN A 310 8.05 -6.56 33.91
C ASN A 310 7.50 -7.84 34.57
N LEU A 311 7.49 -7.90 35.91
CA LEU A 311 6.91 -9.03 36.63
C LEU A 311 5.39 -8.92 36.73
N PHE A 312 4.71 -10.07 36.64
CA PHE A 312 3.26 -10.17 36.87
C PHE A 312 2.84 -9.95 38.32
N LEU A 313 3.76 -10.08 39.27
CA LEU A 313 3.56 -9.85 40.70
C LEU A 313 4.70 -9.01 41.29
N PRO A 314 4.46 -8.27 42.39
CA PRO A 314 5.52 -7.58 43.11
C PRO A 314 6.63 -8.55 43.57
N PRO A 315 7.92 -8.16 43.53
CA PRO A 315 9.05 -9.03 43.91
C PRO A 315 8.90 -9.70 45.28
N LYS A 316 8.30 -9.01 46.25
CA LYS A 316 8.06 -9.49 47.62
C LYS A 316 7.10 -10.68 47.72
N ASP A 317 6.25 -10.87 46.71
CA ASP A 317 5.21 -11.90 46.69
C ASP A 317 5.55 -13.05 45.73
N PHE A 318 6.74 -13.03 45.10
CA PHE A 318 7.09 -13.93 44.01
C PHE A 318 7.60 -15.31 44.48
N ILE A 319 8.37 -15.32 45.58
CA ILE A 319 8.99 -16.55 46.13
C ILE A 319 7.94 -17.42 46.81
N GLY A 320 7.95 -18.71 46.48
CA GLY A 320 7.11 -19.73 47.09
C GLY A 320 5.72 -19.89 46.46
N ILE A 321 5.37 -19.07 45.47
CA ILE A 321 4.13 -19.22 44.69
C ILE A 321 4.39 -20.16 43.50
N ASN A 322 3.39 -20.97 43.15
CA ASN A 322 3.45 -21.82 41.96
C ASN A 322 3.16 -21.02 40.67
N MET A 323 3.93 -21.25 39.61
CA MET A 323 3.80 -20.53 38.33
C MET A 323 2.39 -20.61 37.71
N LYS A 324 1.61 -21.67 38.01
CA LYS A 324 0.20 -21.80 37.60
C LYS A 324 -0.68 -20.65 38.10
N ASN A 325 -0.34 -20.07 39.25
CA ASN A 325 -1.10 -19.00 39.88
C ASN A 325 -0.58 -17.61 39.49
N VAL A 326 0.49 -17.53 38.70
CA VAL A 326 1.15 -16.28 38.29
C VAL A 326 0.99 -16.05 36.78
N LEU A 327 1.18 -17.10 35.97
CA LEU A 327 1.13 -17.01 34.50
C LEU A 327 -0.31 -17.16 33.97
N PRO A 328 -0.65 -16.48 32.86
CA PRO A 328 -1.90 -16.75 32.14
C PRO A 328 -2.04 -18.25 31.77
N PRO A 329 -3.27 -18.81 31.71
CA PRO A 329 -3.48 -20.25 31.52
C PRO A 329 -2.78 -20.84 30.27
N ASP A 330 -2.81 -20.11 29.16
CA ASP A 330 -2.21 -20.55 27.90
C ASP A 330 -0.68 -20.56 27.96
N VAL A 331 -0.08 -19.54 28.59
CA VAL A 331 1.37 -19.43 28.80
C VAL A 331 1.86 -20.48 29.79
N TYR A 332 1.13 -20.68 30.90
CA TYR A 332 1.43 -21.72 31.88
C TYR A 332 1.52 -23.09 31.20
N LYS A 333 0.61 -23.41 30.28
CA LYS A 333 0.61 -24.69 29.56
C LYS A 333 1.88 -24.86 28.72
N ILE A 334 2.31 -23.81 28.01
CA ILE A 334 3.52 -23.80 27.18
C ILE A 334 4.78 -24.00 28.05
N ILE A 335 4.90 -23.25 29.15
CA ILE A 335 6.05 -23.32 30.04
C ILE A 335 6.09 -24.65 30.79
N LYS A 336 4.95 -25.14 31.30
CA LYS A 336 4.88 -26.43 32.00
C LYS A 336 5.24 -27.60 31.06
N GLN A 337 4.79 -27.57 29.81
CA GLN A 337 5.21 -28.56 28.82
C GLN A 337 6.72 -28.54 28.58
N SER A 338 7.34 -27.35 28.62
CA SER A 338 8.78 -27.19 28.44
C SER A 338 9.56 -27.66 29.67
N HIS A 339 9.04 -27.41 30.88
CA HIS A 339 9.56 -27.99 32.13
C HIS A 339 9.54 -29.51 32.10
N ASP A 340 8.41 -30.12 31.74
CA ASP A 340 8.26 -31.58 31.70
C ASP A 340 9.20 -32.22 30.68
N LYS A 341 9.38 -31.58 29.51
CA LYS A 341 10.35 -32.01 28.50
C LYS A 341 11.80 -31.83 28.96
N ALA A 342 12.13 -30.73 29.64
CA ALA A 342 13.48 -30.49 30.15
C ALA A 342 13.85 -31.52 31.22
N MET A 343 12.93 -31.84 32.15
CA MET A 343 13.13 -32.89 33.15
C MET A 343 13.25 -34.28 32.53
N ALA A 344 12.41 -34.61 31.54
CA ALA A 344 12.45 -35.93 30.91
C ALA A 344 13.68 -36.15 30.01
N SER A 345 14.15 -35.11 29.33
CA SER A 345 15.26 -35.21 28.36
C SER A 345 16.63 -34.83 28.93
N GLY A 346 16.68 -34.07 30.03
CA GLY A 346 17.91 -33.45 30.54
C GLY A 346 18.49 -32.36 29.63
N THR A 347 17.77 -31.96 28.57
CA THR A 347 18.24 -31.00 27.56
C THR A 347 17.43 -29.70 27.59
N MET A 348 18.10 -28.58 27.26
CA MET A 348 17.47 -27.26 27.22
C MET A 348 16.26 -27.24 26.28
N GLN A 349 15.14 -26.68 26.75
CA GLN A 349 13.95 -26.46 25.95
C GLN A 349 13.74 -24.96 25.70
N ILE A 350 13.35 -24.61 24.49
CA ILE A 350 13.01 -23.23 24.10
C ILE A 350 11.52 -23.18 23.82
N ALA A 351 10.85 -22.18 24.36
CA ALA A 351 9.43 -21.96 24.17
C ALA A 351 9.15 -20.48 23.94
N GLU A 352 8.51 -20.17 22.81
CA GLU A 352 8.04 -18.82 22.50
C GLU A 352 6.57 -18.68 22.91
N TYR A 353 6.23 -17.52 23.46
CA TYR A 353 4.86 -17.18 23.79
C TYR A 353 4.64 -15.67 23.72
N SER A 354 3.39 -15.26 23.79
CA SER A 354 3.02 -13.85 23.75
C SER A 354 1.96 -13.56 24.80
N VAL A 355 2.05 -12.38 25.39
CA VAL A 355 1.14 -11.94 26.44
C VAL A 355 0.64 -10.53 26.15
N GLN A 356 -0.57 -10.24 26.60
CA GLN A 356 -1.10 -8.88 26.58
C GLN A 356 -0.48 -8.10 27.74
N GLY A 357 0.56 -7.32 27.44
CA GLY A 357 1.25 -6.44 28.38
C GLY A 357 0.67 -5.03 28.41
N LYS A 358 1.38 -4.11 29.10
CA LYS A 358 0.95 -2.71 29.26
C LYS A 358 1.10 -1.90 27.97
N LYS A 359 2.00 -2.31 27.07
CA LYS A 359 2.31 -1.61 25.80
C LYS A 359 1.68 -2.27 24.57
N GLY A 360 0.90 -3.34 24.73
CA GLY A 360 0.34 -4.13 23.63
C GLY A 360 0.66 -5.61 23.78
N ILE A 361 0.69 -6.34 22.65
CA ILE A 361 1.15 -7.73 22.64
C ILE A 361 2.67 -7.72 22.76
N GLU A 362 3.20 -8.36 23.79
CA GLU A 362 4.64 -8.51 24.06
C GLU A 362 5.03 -9.97 23.79
N HIS A 363 6.16 -10.17 23.11
CA HIS A 363 6.66 -11.48 22.70
C HIS A 363 7.86 -11.89 23.56
N PHE A 364 7.79 -13.09 24.14
CA PHE A 364 8.81 -13.61 25.03
C PHE A 364 9.31 -14.98 24.56
N GLU A 365 10.62 -15.19 24.72
CA GLU A 365 11.28 -16.48 24.57
C GLU A 365 11.70 -17.00 25.94
N ALA A 366 11.21 -18.16 26.36
CA ALA A 366 11.64 -18.85 27.56
C ALA A 366 12.58 -20.01 27.23
N ARG A 367 13.72 -20.05 27.93
CA ARG A 367 14.70 -21.15 27.89
C ARG A 367 14.70 -21.85 29.23
N VAL A 368 14.39 -23.14 29.22
CA VAL A 368 14.27 -23.96 30.42
C VAL A 368 15.40 -24.98 30.43
N VAL A 369 16.17 -25.04 31.51
CA VAL A 369 17.25 -26.00 31.71
C VAL A 369 17.17 -26.61 33.12
N LEU A 370 17.50 -27.90 33.21
CA LEU A 370 17.59 -28.61 34.48
C LEU A 370 18.94 -28.30 35.14
N ILE A 371 18.94 -27.79 36.38
CA ILE A 371 20.17 -27.52 37.15
C ILE A 371 20.61 -28.79 37.91
N ASN A 372 19.65 -29.49 38.50
CA ASN A 372 19.81 -30.73 39.25
C ASN A 372 18.50 -31.53 39.21
N ASP A 373 18.44 -32.68 39.91
CA ASP A 373 17.30 -33.61 39.86
C ASP A 373 15.95 -33.00 40.28
N HIS A 374 15.93 -31.81 40.92
CA HIS A 374 14.71 -31.21 41.49
C HIS A 374 14.48 -29.73 41.12
N GLU A 375 15.41 -29.08 40.41
CA GLU A 375 15.37 -27.63 40.14
C GLU A 375 15.61 -27.29 38.66
N LEU A 376 14.78 -26.38 38.15
CA LEU A 376 14.85 -25.84 36.80
C LEU A 376 15.20 -24.35 36.81
N LEU A 377 16.11 -23.95 35.93
CA LEU A 377 16.35 -22.56 35.57
C LEU A 377 15.55 -22.20 34.32
N THR A 378 14.67 -21.22 34.45
CA THR A 378 13.93 -20.60 33.33
C THR A 378 14.47 -19.21 33.08
N ILE A 379 15.05 -18.95 31.92
CA ILE A 379 15.46 -17.62 31.45
C ILE A 379 14.39 -17.12 30.48
N ILE A 380 13.85 -15.94 30.72
CA ILE A 380 12.81 -15.31 29.91
C ILE A 380 13.38 -14.03 29.29
N ARG A 381 13.44 -14.00 27.95
CA ARG A 381 13.93 -12.88 27.16
C ARG A 381 12.79 -12.20 26.41
N ASP A 382 12.74 -10.88 26.45
CA ASP A 382 11.84 -10.09 25.61
C ASP A 382 12.41 -9.99 24.19
N VAL A 383 11.65 -10.48 23.21
CA VAL A 383 12.01 -10.50 21.78
C VAL A 383 11.07 -9.63 20.93
N THR A 384 10.27 -8.76 21.57
CA THR A 384 9.23 -7.97 20.91
C THR A 384 9.78 -7.08 19.78
N GLU A 385 10.85 -6.32 20.02
CA GLU A 385 11.42 -5.43 19.00
C GLU A 385 12.03 -6.18 17.81
N GLU A 386 12.63 -7.34 18.06
CA GLU A 386 13.23 -8.17 17.02
C GLU A 386 12.14 -8.77 16.12
N LYS A 387 11.06 -9.28 16.73
CA LYS A 387 9.93 -9.84 15.99
C LYS A 387 9.19 -8.80 15.15
N VAL A 388 8.94 -7.62 15.71
CA VAL A 388 8.32 -6.50 14.98
C VAL A 388 9.16 -6.07 13.78
N ARG A 389 10.50 -6.06 13.90
CA ARG A 389 11.41 -5.67 12.82
C ARG A 389 11.44 -6.72 11.71
N GLU A 390 11.48 -8.00 12.07
CA GLU A 390 11.41 -9.12 11.13
C GLU A 390 10.10 -9.10 10.34
N ASP A 391 8.97 -8.91 11.02
CA ASP A 391 7.65 -8.81 10.41
C ASP A 391 7.55 -7.60 9.47
N LEU A 392 8.08 -6.44 9.87
CA LEU A 392 8.09 -5.23 9.03
C LEU A 392 8.90 -5.44 7.74
N LEU A 393 10.08 -6.08 7.83
CA LEU A 393 10.91 -6.39 6.66
C LEU A 393 10.22 -7.39 5.74
N SER A 394 9.61 -8.43 6.30
CA SER A 394 8.82 -9.41 5.55
C SER A 394 7.64 -8.74 4.82
N ILE A 395 6.89 -7.89 5.50
CA ILE A 395 5.78 -7.11 4.89
C ILE A 395 6.29 -6.20 3.78
N ARG A 396 7.42 -5.50 3.97
CA ARG A 396 8.00 -4.62 2.95
C ARG A 396 8.44 -5.39 1.71
N ASN A 397 9.10 -6.53 1.87
CA ASN A 397 9.52 -7.39 0.76
C ASN A 397 8.31 -8.01 0.05
N ASN A 398 7.33 -8.50 0.80
CA ASN A 398 6.09 -9.04 0.24
C ASN A 398 5.27 -7.96 -0.50
N ALA A 399 5.28 -6.71 -0.02
CA ALA A 399 4.63 -5.58 -0.68
C ALA A 399 5.28 -5.22 -2.02
N LEU A 400 6.61 -5.26 -2.12
CA LEU A 400 7.34 -5.07 -3.38
C LEU A 400 7.10 -6.23 -4.37
N ALA A 401 7.12 -7.47 -3.88
CA ALA A 401 6.88 -8.66 -4.68
C ALA A 401 5.42 -8.76 -5.17
N SER A 402 4.46 -8.35 -4.35
CA SER A 402 3.02 -8.39 -4.67
C SER A 402 2.50 -7.15 -5.41
N ALA A 403 3.37 -6.19 -5.72
CA ALA A 403 2.96 -5.00 -6.46
C ALA A 403 2.45 -5.38 -7.86
N ASN A 404 1.26 -4.88 -8.22
CA ASN A 404 0.65 -5.12 -9.54
C ASN A 404 1.40 -4.45 -10.71
N ASN A 405 2.32 -3.55 -10.41
CA ASN A 405 3.20 -2.95 -11.42
C ASN A 405 4.51 -3.75 -11.49
N SER A 406 5.09 -3.80 -12.68
CA SER A 406 6.43 -4.34 -12.85
C SER A 406 7.44 -3.38 -12.23
N ILE A 407 8.31 -3.87 -11.36
CA ILE A 407 9.31 -3.07 -10.65
C ILE A 407 10.68 -3.69 -10.91
N ILE A 408 11.64 -2.86 -11.29
CA ILE A 408 13.06 -3.21 -11.32
C ILE A 408 13.86 -2.21 -10.48
N ILE A 409 14.94 -2.69 -9.87
CA ILE A 409 15.96 -1.82 -9.25
C ILE A 409 17.27 -2.04 -9.98
N ALA A 410 17.92 -0.96 -10.39
CA ALA A 410 19.19 -1.01 -11.10
C ALA A 410 20.26 -0.17 -10.38
N GLU A 411 21.51 -0.61 -10.40
CA GLU A 411 22.65 0.11 -9.83
C GLU A 411 23.00 1.34 -10.68
N ALA A 412 23.03 2.52 -10.08
CA ALA A 412 23.33 3.76 -10.77
C ALA A 412 24.83 3.95 -11.08
N GLN A 413 25.69 3.42 -10.21
CA GLN A 413 27.16 3.62 -10.30
C GLN A 413 27.84 2.69 -11.32
N HIS A 414 27.12 1.69 -11.84
CA HIS A 414 27.65 0.80 -12.87
C HIS A 414 27.52 1.46 -14.26
N GLN A 415 28.58 1.41 -15.08
CA GLN A 415 28.64 1.99 -16.45
C GLN A 415 27.47 1.62 -17.41
N ASN A 416 26.66 0.61 -17.06
CA ASN A 416 25.58 0.11 -17.93
C ASN A 416 24.28 -0.11 -17.13
N THR A 417 24.12 0.53 -15.97
CA THR A 417 22.90 0.48 -15.13
C THR A 417 22.26 -0.91 -15.03
N ARG A 418 22.95 -1.82 -14.33
CA ARG A 418 22.57 -3.23 -14.24
C ARG A 418 21.40 -3.43 -13.29
N ILE A 419 20.42 -4.23 -13.70
CA ILE A 419 19.28 -4.63 -12.86
C ILE A 419 19.78 -5.58 -11.76
N ILE A 420 19.47 -5.28 -10.50
CA ILE A 420 19.79 -6.10 -9.32
C ILE A 420 18.56 -6.71 -8.65
N TYR A 421 17.37 -6.27 -9.04
CA TYR A 421 16.10 -6.81 -8.56
C TYR A 421 15.02 -6.62 -9.62
N CYS A 422 14.15 -7.61 -9.78
CA CYS A 422 12.87 -7.49 -10.48
C CYS A 422 11.80 -8.31 -9.75
N ASN A 423 10.55 -7.83 -9.72
CA ASN A 423 9.45 -8.56 -9.09
C ASN A 423 8.76 -9.55 -10.07
N ASP A 424 7.95 -10.47 -9.55
CA ASP A 424 7.20 -11.47 -10.34
C ASP A 424 6.35 -10.85 -11.46
N THR A 425 5.85 -9.62 -11.23
CA THR A 425 5.06 -8.89 -12.23
C THR A 425 5.89 -8.52 -13.46
N PHE A 426 7.17 -8.18 -13.29
CA PHE A 426 8.09 -7.97 -14.40
C PHE A 426 8.22 -9.22 -15.28
N GLU A 427 8.35 -10.40 -14.65
CA GLU A 427 8.43 -11.66 -15.38
C GLU A 427 7.14 -11.96 -16.15
N LYS A 428 5.99 -11.81 -15.50
CA LYS A 428 4.67 -12.03 -16.13
C LYS A 428 4.42 -11.07 -17.30
N MET A 429 4.87 -9.82 -17.18
CA MET A 429 4.69 -8.79 -18.21
C MET A 429 5.58 -9.03 -19.43
N THR A 430 6.87 -9.31 -19.19
CA THR A 430 7.90 -9.34 -20.24
C THR A 430 8.18 -10.74 -20.77
N GLY A 431 7.89 -11.79 -20.00
CA GLY A 431 8.20 -13.18 -20.30
C GLY A 431 9.65 -13.59 -20.01
N TYR A 432 10.49 -12.68 -19.50
CA TYR A 432 11.86 -12.98 -19.07
C TYR A 432 11.87 -13.37 -17.60
N THR A 433 12.64 -14.39 -17.24
CA THR A 433 12.81 -14.79 -15.83
C THR A 433 13.79 -13.86 -15.11
N GLU A 434 13.76 -13.88 -13.78
CA GLU A 434 14.67 -13.13 -12.91
C GLU A 434 16.12 -13.48 -13.26
N ALA A 435 16.44 -14.78 -13.38
CA ALA A 435 17.77 -15.25 -13.76
C ALA A 435 18.24 -14.74 -15.13
N GLU A 436 17.31 -14.50 -16.07
CA GLU A 436 17.63 -13.94 -17.40
C GLU A 436 17.73 -12.41 -17.40
N THR A 437 17.27 -11.75 -16.33
CA THR A 437 17.12 -10.30 -16.21
C THR A 437 18.21 -9.67 -15.34
N LEU A 438 18.54 -10.31 -14.21
CA LEU A 438 19.55 -9.83 -13.27
C LEU A 438 20.92 -9.67 -13.94
N GLY A 439 21.61 -8.57 -13.61
CA GLY A 439 22.92 -8.22 -14.14
C GLY A 439 22.91 -7.58 -15.54
N ARG A 440 21.74 -7.45 -16.20
CA ARG A 440 21.62 -6.86 -17.54
C ARG A 440 21.08 -5.44 -17.47
N ASN A 441 21.29 -4.68 -18.54
CA ASN A 441 20.62 -3.39 -18.75
C ASN A 441 19.23 -3.61 -19.35
N CYS A 442 18.23 -2.82 -18.97
CA CYS A 442 16.84 -2.97 -19.41
C CYS A 442 16.61 -2.74 -20.93
N ASN A 443 17.63 -2.30 -21.69
CA ASN A 443 17.52 -2.08 -23.14
C ASN A 443 17.21 -3.34 -23.97
N PHE A 444 17.33 -4.54 -23.42
CA PHE A 444 16.96 -5.76 -24.15
C PHE A 444 15.47 -5.81 -24.52
N LEU A 445 14.62 -5.15 -23.73
CA LEU A 445 13.18 -5.01 -24.03
C LEU A 445 12.90 -4.18 -25.29
N GLN A 446 13.87 -3.41 -25.80
CA GLN A 446 13.68 -2.57 -27.00
C GLN A 446 13.87 -3.36 -28.30
N ASN A 447 14.48 -4.56 -28.23
CA ASN A 447 14.82 -5.38 -29.39
C ASN A 447 15.52 -4.54 -30.51
N HIS A 448 14.92 -4.47 -31.70
CA HIS A 448 15.41 -3.70 -32.86
C HIS A 448 14.84 -2.26 -32.94
N ASP A 449 13.83 -1.90 -32.14
CA ASP A 449 13.17 -0.58 -32.14
C ASP A 449 13.88 0.40 -31.20
N ARG A 450 15.15 0.70 -31.50
CA ARG A 450 16.00 1.55 -30.64
C ARG A 450 15.99 3.03 -31.03
N ASP A 451 15.37 3.37 -32.17
CA ASP A 451 15.28 4.75 -32.68
C ASP A 451 13.96 5.40 -32.23
N GLN A 452 13.80 5.54 -30.91
CA GLN A 452 12.65 6.17 -30.28
C GLN A 452 13.10 7.43 -29.54
N LYS A 453 12.35 8.54 -29.65
CA LYS A 453 12.70 9.82 -29.01
C LYS A 453 12.76 9.66 -27.49
N GLU A 454 11.88 8.83 -26.95
CA GLU A 454 11.70 8.51 -25.54
C GLU A 454 12.94 7.86 -24.93
N ILE A 455 13.68 7.06 -25.72
CA ILE A 455 14.95 6.46 -25.27
C ILE A 455 16.00 7.54 -25.02
N GLY A 456 16.01 8.63 -25.81
CA GLY A 456 16.89 9.77 -25.60
C GLY A 456 16.57 10.52 -24.31
N ILE A 457 15.28 10.74 -24.03
CA ILE A 457 14.81 11.37 -22.78
C ILE A 457 15.25 10.55 -21.57
N MET A 458 15.02 9.24 -21.61
CA MET A 458 15.40 8.31 -20.55
C MET A 458 16.92 8.30 -20.31
N LYS A 459 17.73 8.24 -21.37
CA LYS A 459 19.19 8.26 -21.26
C LYS A 459 19.72 9.55 -20.61
N ASN A 460 19.16 10.70 -20.98
CA ASN A 460 19.55 11.98 -20.40
C ASN A 460 19.18 12.06 -18.91
N ALA A 461 17.98 11.63 -18.54
CA ALA A 461 17.54 11.62 -17.14
C ALA A 461 18.43 10.71 -16.28
N ILE A 462 18.74 9.50 -16.76
CA ILE A 462 19.65 8.58 -16.06
C ILE A 462 21.06 9.19 -15.91
N ALA A 463 21.59 9.84 -16.94
CA ALA A 463 22.91 10.47 -16.89
C ALA A 463 22.97 11.65 -15.90
N ASN A 464 21.87 12.39 -15.76
CA ASN A 464 21.77 13.54 -14.86
C ASN A 464 21.33 13.15 -13.44
N GLY A 465 20.97 11.88 -13.18
CA GLY A 465 20.41 11.46 -11.89
C GLY A 465 19.00 12.01 -11.63
N GLU A 466 18.22 12.26 -12.68
CA GLU A 466 16.88 12.85 -12.60
C GLU A 466 15.79 11.78 -12.76
N ALA A 467 14.58 12.09 -12.26
CA ALA A 467 13.41 11.26 -12.51
C ALA A 467 12.87 11.49 -13.93
N CYS A 468 12.37 10.44 -14.58
CA CYS A 468 11.66 10.58 -15.85
C CYS A 468 10.47 9.63 -15.95
N ASN A 469 9.45 10.02 -16.70
CA ASN A 469 8.38 9.14 -17.15
C ASN A 469 8.33 9.20 -18.68
N VAL A 470 8.28 8.02 -19.32
CA VAL A 470 8.17 7.87 -20.76
C VAL A 470 7.29 6.68 -21.12
N VAL A 471 6.51 6.81 -22.20
CA VAL A 471 5.74 5.71 -22.78
C VAL A 471 6.43 5.27 -24.06
N LEU A 472 7.09 4.11 -24.04
CA LEU A 472 7.91 3.62 -25.15
C LEU A 472 7.48 2.23 -25.62
N ARG A 473 7.90 1.86 -26.83
CA ARG A 473 7.63 0.55 -27.41
C ARG A 473 8.66 -0.46 -26.93
N ASN A 474 8.19 -1.55 -26.34
CA ASN A 474 8.99 -2.67 -25.88
C ASN A 474 8.44 -4.00 -26.41
N TYR A 475 9.24 -5.05 -26.31
CA TYR A 475 8.95 -6.37 -26.84
C TYR A 475 9.09 -7.39 -25.74
N LYS A 476 8.07 -8.26 -25.63
CA LYS A 476 8.11 -9.43 -24.76
C LYS A 476 9.08 -10.45 -25.34
N LYS A 477 9.44 -11.47 -24.56
CA LYS A 477 10.38 -12.54 -24.95
C LYS A 477 9.95 -13.28 -26.22
N ASP A 478 8.64 -13.42 -26.46
CA ASP A 478 8.07 -14.04 -27.66
C ASP A 478 8.07 -13.12 -28.91
N GLY A 479 8.54 -11.88 -28.77
CA GLY A 479 8.54 -10.86 -29.82
C GLY A 479 7.27 -10.01 -29.89
N THR A 480 6.30 -10.22 -29.00
CA THR A 480 5.07 -9.41 -28.95
C THR A 480 5.38 -7.98 -28.53
N LEU A 481 5.01 -7.01 -29.37
CA LEU A 481 5.08 -5.58 -29.06
C LEU A 481 4.10 -5.22 -27.93
N PHE A 482 4.57 -4.45 -26.95
CA PHE A 482 3.75 -3.79 -25.95
C PHE A 482 4.22 -2.36 -25.68
N TRP A 483 3.30 -1.48 -25.30
CA TRP A 483 3.61 -0.12 -24.86
C TRP A 483 3.90 -0.13 -23.38
N ASN A 484 5.12 0.26 -23.02
CA ASN A 484 5.60 0.32 -21.65
C ASN A 484 5.56 1.77 -21.15
N ASP A 485 4.68 2.05 -20.20
CA ASP A 485 4.73 3.27 -19.39
C ASP A 485 5.77 3.08 -18.29
N LEU A 486 6.95 3.65 -18.51
CA LEU A 486 8.13 3.49 -17.69
C LEU A 486 8.39 4.77 -16.90
N THR A 487 8.35 4.66 -15.57
CA THR A 487 8.81 5.68 -14.64
C THR A 487 10.15 5.27 -14.05
N ILE A 488 11.15 6.13 -14.10
CA ILE A 488 12.46 5.93 -13.48
C ILE A 488 12.64 6.98 -12.39
N THR A 489 12.97 6.52 -11.17
CA THR A 489 13.19 7.38 -10.01
C THR A 489 14.59 7.13 -9.42
N PRO A 490 15.42 8.16 -9.25
CA PRO A 490 16.73 8.04 -8.61
C PRO A 490 16.61 7.83 -7.10
N VAL A 491 17.46 6.96 -6.54
CA VAL A 491 17.54 6.67 -5.10
C VAL A 491 18.92 7.06 -4.58
N HIS A 492 18.92 7.87 -3.53
CA HIS A 492 20.12 8.40 -2.91
C HIS A 492 20.36 7.77 -1.54
N ASN A 493 21.63 7.65 -1.14
CA ASN A 493 22.00 7.27 0.23
C ASN A 493 21.87 8.47 1.20
N GLU A 494 22.19 8.25 2.48
CA GLU A 494 22.17 9.30 3.52
C GLU A 494 23.11 10.48 3.24
N ASN A 495 24.13 10.28 2.40
CA ASN A 495 25.07 11.32 1.96
C ASN A 495 24.60 12.06 0.70
N HIS A 496 23.36 11.86 0.25
CA HIS A 496 22.81 12.40 -1.00
C HIS A 496 23.53 11.95 -2.28
N GLU A 497 24.24 10.83 -2.24
CA GLU A 497 24.88 10.24 -3.41
C GLU A 497 23.92 9.28 -4.11
N LEU A 498 23.85 9.36 -5.44
CA LEU A 498 23.03 8.47 -6.25
C LEU A 498 23.57 7.03 -6.17
N THR A 499 22.73 6.10 -5.75
CA THR A 499 23.11 4.67 -5.59
C THR A 499 22.35 3.76 -6.54
N HIS A 500 21.04 3.97 -6.70
CA HIS A 500 20.17 3.10 -7.49
C HIS A 500 19.14 3.90 -8.28
N PHE A 501 18.55 3.25 -9.27
CA PHE A 501 17.33 3.69 -9.94
C PHE A 501 16.23 2.65 -9.72
N ILE A 502 15.02 3.12 -9.42
CA ILE A 502 13.82 2.29 -9.41
C ILE A 502 13.07 2.54 -10.72
N GLY A 503 12.91 1.50 -11.53
CA GLY A 503 12.09 1.52 -12.73
C GLY A 503 10.75 0.85 -12.47
N VAL A 504 9.65 1.59 -12.62
CA VAL A 504 8.28 1.05 -12.55
C VAL A 504 7.72 1.01 -13.97
N GLN A 505 7.32 -0.18 -14.43
CA GLN A 505 6.77 -0.43 -15.77
C GLN A 505 5.30 -0.83 -15.69
N ASN A 506 4.52 -0.37 -16.66
CA ASN A 506 3.14 -0.78 -16.85
C ASN A 506 2.83 -1.03 -18.33
N ASP A 507 2.15 -2.13 -18.65
CA ASP A 507 1.72 -2.46 -20.01
C ASP A 507 0.44 -1.67 -20.34
N VAL A 508 0.62 -0.54 -21.01
CA VAL A 508 -0.47 0.37 -21.40
C VAL A 508 -0.96 0.12 -22.83
N THR A 509 -0.60 -1.01 -23.45
CA THR A 509 -0.93 -1.32 -24.85
C THR A 509 -2.41 -1.19 -25.16
N THR A 510 -3.27 -1.71 -24.28
CA THR A 510 -4.73 -1.65 -24.44
C THR A 510 -5.21 -0.20 -24.42
N LYS A 511 -4.71 0.61 -23.49
CA LYS A 511 -5.09 2.02 -23.35
C LYS A 511 -4.68 2.83 -24.58
N VAL A 512 -3.46 2.63 -25.09
CA VAL A 512 -2.96 3.31 -26.30
C VAL A 512 -3.81 2.96 -27.53
N LYS A 513 -4.19 1.68 -27.70
CA LYS A 513 -5.07 1.26 -28.79
C LYS A 513 -6.48 1.84 -28.67
N GLU A 514 -7.04 1.90 -27.47
CA GLU A 514 -8.37 2.48 -27.22
C GLU A 514 -8.39 3.99 -27.48
N GLU A 515 -7.31 4.70 -27.13
CA GLU A 515 -7.15 6.13 -27.40
C GLU A 515 -6.99 6.43 -28.90
N ASP A 516 -6.18 5.66 -29.64
CA ASP A 516 -6.05 5.78 -31.10
C ASP A 516 -7.40 5.52 -31.81
N LEU A 517 -8.15 4.50 -31.38
CA LEU A 517 -9.48 4.23 -31.93
C LEU A 517 -10.44 5.40 -31.69
N LYS A 518 -10.42 5.99 -30.48
CA LYS A 518 -11.25 7.14 -30.13
C LYS A 518 -10.90 8.36 -30.97
N ASP A 519 -9.62 8.68 -31.14
CA ASP A 519 -9.14 9.79 -31.96
C ASP A 519 -9.53 9.63 -33.44
N LYS A 520 -9.39 8.41 -33.99
CA LYS A 520 -9.80 8.11 -35.36
C LYS A 520 -11.33 8.20 -35.53
N THR A 521 -12.10 7.74 -34.53
CA THR A 521 -13.56 7.85 -34.50
C THR A 521 -14.00 9.32 -34.50
N GLN A 522 -13.35 10.17 -33.70
CA GLN A 522 -13.62 11.61 -33.67
C GLN A 522 -13.31 12.28 -35.01
N LYS A 523 -12.18 11.95 -35.65
CA LYS A 523 -11.86 12.45 -37.00
C LYS A 523 -12.91 12.04 -38.04
N ILE A 524 -13.47 10.83 -37.96
CA ILE A 524 -14.56 10.40 -38.86
C ILE A 524 -15.81 11.28 -38.66
N LEU A 525 -16.20 11.55 -37.41
CA LEU A 525 -17.32 12.45 -37.10
C LEU A 525 -17.08 13.87 -37.62
N GLU A 526 -15.86 14.40 -37.50
CA GLU A 526 -15.48 15.70 -38.08
C GLU A 526 -15.63 15.72 -39.61
N LEU A 527 -15.20 14.66 -40.31
CA LEU A 527 -15.38 14.54 -41.76
C LEU A 527 -16.87 14.51 -42.15
N ILE A 528 -17.71 13.80 -41.38
CA ILE A 528 -19.16 13.79 -41.56
C ILE A 528 -19.75 15.19 -41.33
N ALA A 529 -19.34 15.88 -40.27
CA ALA A 529 -19.82 17.22 -39.95
C ALA A 529 -19.46 18.24 -41.03
N GLN A 530 -18.26 18.14 -41.63
CA GLN A 530 -17.75 19.02 -42.69
C GLN A 530 -18.24 18.68 -44.10
N ASP A 531 -19.24 17.81 -44.26
CA ASP A 531 -19.82 17.42 -45.55
C ASP A 531 -18.79 16.90 -46.58
N LYS A 532 -17.76 16.21 -46.11
CA LYS A 532 -16.75 15.60 -46.99
C LYS A 532 -17.37 14.49 -47.85
N PRO A 533 -16.79 14.18 -49.03
CA PRO A 533 -17.30 13.12 -49.89
C PRO A 533 -17.46 11.78 -49.15
N ILE A 534 -18.58 11.10 -49.38
CA ILE A 534 -18.92 9.84 -48.70
C ILE A 534 -17.86 8.73 -48.94
N LEU A 535 -17.17 8.78 -50.09
CA LEU A 535 -16.04 7.90 -50.39
C LEU A 535 -14.86 8.10 -49.45
N ASP A 536 -14.55 9.35 -49.07
CA ASP A 536 -13.43 9.66 -48.19
C ASP A 536 -13.74 9.27 -46.74
N ILE A 537 -14.98 9.53 -46.31
CA ILE A 537 -15.48 9.07 -45.00
C ILE A 537 -15.45 7.54 -44.93
N GLY A 538 -15.96 6.86 -45.96
CA GLY A 538 -15.97 5.40 -46.03
C GLY A 538 -14.56 4.79 -46.05
N LYS A 539 -13.60 5.41 -46.75
CA LYS A 539 -12.18 5.00 -46.69
C LYS A 539 -11.63 5.13 -45.28
N LYS A 540 -11.90 6.25 -44.60
CA LYS A 540 -11.44 6.47 -43.23
C LYS A 540 -12.01 5.45 -42.25
N ILE A 541 -13.29 5.08 -42.40
CA ILE A 541 -13.93 4.03 -41.61
C ILE A 541 -13.20 2.69 -41.83
N ILE A 542 -12.96 2.31 -43.08
CA ILE A 542 -12.26 1.05 -43.40
C ILE A 542 -10.83 1.04 -42.86
N GLU A 543 -10.05 2.10 -43.09
CA GLU A 543 -8.69 2.22 -42.55
C GLU A 543 -8.65 2.06 -41.03
N THR A 544 -9.65 2.64 -40.34
CA THR A 544 -9.74 2.56 -38.87
C THR A 544 -10.04 1.14 -38.42
N VAL A 545 -10.97 0.45 -39.09
CA VAL A 545 -11.34 -0.92 -38.75
C VAL A 545 -10.24 -1.92 -39.07
N GLU A 546 -9.68 -1.87 -40.28
CA GLU A 546 -8.61 -2.79 -40.69
C GLU A 546 -7.32 -2.59 -39.87
N GLY A 547 -7.04 -1.36 -39.41
CA GLY A 547 -5.92 -1.10 -38.50
C GLY A 547 -6.08 -1.70 -37.09
N HIS A 548 -7.30 -2.06 -36.70
CA HIS A 548 -7.63 -2.62 -35.38
C HIS A 548 -8.09 -4.08 -35.44
N LEU A 549 -8.23 -4.65 -36.64
CA LEU A 549 -8.57 -6.05 -36.85
C LEU A 549 -7.34 -6.86 -37.27
N ASN A 550 -7.17 -8.02 -36.66
CA ASN A 550 -6.16 -8.98 -37.10
C ASN A 550 -6.66 -9.73 -38.36
N GLU A 551 -5.96 -9.57 -39.48
CA GLU A 551 -6.24 -10.21 -40.79
C GLU A 551 -7.69 -10.04 -41.28
N GLY A 552 -8.32 -8.92 -40.91
CA GLY A 552 -9.66 -8.52 -41.34
C GLY A 552 -9.62 -7.50 -42.47
N ILE A 553 -10.43 -7.71 -43.50
CA ILE A 553 -10.61 -6.84 -44.66
C ILE A 553 -12.04 -6.32 -44.62
N ALA A 554 -12.23 -5.00 -44.53
CA ALA A 554 -13.52 -4.38 -44.37
C ALA A 554 -14.02 -3.76 -45.69
N THR A 555 -15.34 -3.77 -45.86
CA THR A 555 -16.01 -3.22 -47.03
C THR A 555 -17.34 -2.59 -46.65
N ILE A 556 -17.70 -1.50 -47.33
CA ILE A 556 -19.02 -0.88 -47.23
C ILE A 556 -19.71 -1.06 -48.58
N LEU A 557 -20.88 -1.72 -48.56
CA LEU A 557 -21.77 -1.88 -49.71
C LEU A 557 -23.01 -1.02 -49.51
N LEU A 558 -23.43 -0.28 -50.53
CA LEU A 558 -24.65 0.52 -50.56
C LEU A 558 -25.79 -0.23 -51.23
N LEU A 559 -27.01 -0.02 -50.75
CA LEU A 559 -28.22 -0.52 -51.40
C LEU A 559 -28.64 0.41 -52.54
N ASP A 560 -28.77 -0.14 -53.73
CA ASP A 560 -29.59 0.44 -54.80
C ASP A 560 -31.07 0.08 -54.56
N LYS A 561 -31.90 1.09 -54.34
CA LYS A 561 -33.32 0.94 -54.04
C LYS A 561 -34.14 0.42 -55.22
N GLU A 562 -33.72 0.71 -56.45
CA GLU A 562 -34.46 0.32 -57.66
C GLU A 562 -34.23 -1.16 -57.98
N THR A 563 -32.97 -1.59 -57.98
CA THR A 563 -32.59 -2.97 -58.31
C THR A 563 -32.64 -3.91 -57.11
N LYS A 564 -32.71 -3.38 -55.87
CA LYS A 564 -32.59 -4.12 -54.60
C LYS A 564 -31.31 -4.94 -54.49
N THR A 565 -30.22 -4.40 -55.05
CA THR A 565 -28.89 -5.03 -55.01
C THR A 565 -27.88 -4.17 -54.26
N LEU A 566 -26.84 -4.83 -53.74
CA LEU A 566 -25.76 -4.23 -52.98
C LEU A 566 -24.57 -3.93 -53.91
N HIS A 567 -24.16 -2.67 -53.91
CA HIS A 567 -23.09 -2.13 -54.74
C HIS A 567 -21.94 -1.62 -53.89
N LYS A 568 -20.70 -1.74 -54.37
CA LYS A 568 -19.55 -1.29 -53.59
C LYS A 568 -19.52 0.23 -53.46
N LEU A 569 -19.43 0.71 -52.23
CA LEU A 569 -19.02 2.08 -51.94
C LEU A 569 -17.51 2.15 -51.71
N VAL A 570 -16.97 1.38 -50.74
CA VAL A 570 -15.53 1.35 -50.46
C VAL A 570 -15.09 -0.08 -50.13
N ALA A 571 -14.01 -0.54 -50.79
CA ALA A 571 -13.36 -1.84 -50.53
C ALA A 571 -11.89 -1.79 -51.04
N PRO A 572 -10.97 -1.14 -50.31
CA PRO A 572 -9.62 -0.85 -50.80
C PRO A 572 -8.73 -2.10 -50.83
N ASN A 573 -8.86 -2.97 -49.82
CA ASN A 573 -7.98 -4.13 -49.62
C ASN A 573 -8.64 -5.48 -49.97
N LEU A 574 -9.89 -5.45 -50.46
CA LEU A 574 -10.56 -6.67 -50.94
C LEU A 574 -9.97 -7.10 -52.29
N PRO A 575 -9.64 -8.39 -52.51
CA PRO A 575 -9.12 -8.87 -53.78
C PRO A 575 -10.03 -8.49 -54.96
N LYS A 576 -9.46 -7.86 -56.00
CA LYS A 576 -10.24 -7.32 -57.15
C LYS A 576 -11.18 -8.34 -57.78
N ALA A 577 -10.73 -9.59 -57.94
CA ALA A 577 -11.55 -10.66 -58.51
C ALA A 577 -12.82 -10.92 -57.68
N PHE A 578 -12.68 -11.01 -56.35
CA PHE A 578 -13.82 -11.20 -55.45
C PHE A 578 -14.67 -9.94 -55.32
N CYS A 579 -14.03 -8.76 -55.28
CA CYS A 579 -14.71 -7.48 -55.25
C CYS A 579 -15.64 -7.29 -56.45
N ASN A 580 -15.22 -7.68 -57.66
CA ASN A 580 -16.07 -7.62 -58.85
C ASN A 580 -17.18 -8.69 -58.82
N TYR A 581 -16.93 -9.84 -58.19
CA TYR A 581 -17.89 -10.93 -58.09
C TYR A 581 -19.09 -10.59 -57.19
N ILE A 582 -18.88 -9.78 -56.14
CA ILE A 582 -19.95 -9.37 -55.22
C ILE A 582 -20.69 -8.10 -55.63
N GLU A 583 -20.30 -7.46 -56.74
CA GLU A 583 -20.95 -6.25 -57.25
C GLU A 583 -22.36 -6.58 -57.75
N GLY A 584 -23.38 -5.86 -57.26
CA GLY A 584 -24.78 -6.14 -57.62
C GLY A 584 -25.39 -7.35 -56.90
N THR A 585 -24.89 -7.69 -55.71
CA THR A 585 -25.42 -8.80 -54.91
C THR A 585 -26.86 -8.53 -54.46
N ALA A 586 -27.81 -9.42 -54.78
CA ALA A 586 -29.20 -9.27 -54.36
C ALA A 586 -29.39 -9.40 -52.84
N ILE A 587 -30.43 -8.74 -52.30
CA ILE A 587 -30.87 -8.96 -50.92
C ILE A 587 -31.81 -10.17 -50.87
N GLY A 588 -31.49 -11.16 -50.02
CA GLY A 588 -32.33 -12.34 -49.84
C GLY A 588 -31.89 -13.23 -48.67
N PRO A 589 -32.67 -14.25 -48.29
CA PRO A 589 -32.42 -15.07 -47.10
C PRO A 589 -31.16 -15.96 -47.21
N LYS A 590 -30.69 -16.28 -48.42
CA LYS A 590 -29.50 -17.13 -48.68
C LYS A 590 -28.58 -16.49 -49.73
N VAL A 591 -28.15 -15.25 -49.52
CA VAL A 591 -27.34 -14.52 -50.51
C VAL A 591 -26.08 -13.96 -49.85
N GLY A 592 -25.17 -14.87 -49.48
CA GLY A 592 -23.95 -14.55 -48.73
C GLY A 592 -24.25 -13.97 -47.34
N SER A 593 -23.20 -13.55 -46.62
CA SER A 593 -23.42 -12.84 -45.35
C SER A 593 -24.08 -11.48 -45.57
N SER A 594 -23.67 -10.74 -46.62
CA SER A 594 -24.07 -9.35 -46.81
C SER A 594 -25.52 -9.17 -47.24
N GLY A 595 -25.98 -9.94 -48.22
CA GLY A 595 -27.37 -9.91 -48.69
C GLY A 595 -28.34 -10.43 -47.62
N THR A 596 -27.97 -11.48 -46.90
CA THR A 596 -28.78 -12.03 -45.80
C THR A 596 -28.86 -11.08 -44.61
N ALA A 597 -27.77 -10.38 -44.24
CA ALA A 597 -27.79 -9.39 -43.17
C ALA A 597 -28.75 -8.22 -43.46
N SER A 598 -28.72 -7.72 -44.70
CA SER A 598 -29.69 -6.71 -45.17
C SER A 598 -31.12 -7.21 -45.12
N PHE A 599 -31.37 -8.47 -45.54
CA PHE A 599 -32.71 -9.06 -45.55
C PHE A 599 -33.30 -9.20 -44.15
N LEU A 600 -32.49 -9.69 -43.20
CA LEU A 600 -32.91 -9.92 -41.82
C LEU A 600 -32.90 -8.65 -40.96
N LYS A 601 -32.25 -7.57 -41.42
CA LYS A 601 -31.94 -6.37 -40.64
C LYS A 601 -31.22 -6.69 -39.32
N LYS A 602 -30.40 -7.75 -39.32
CA LYS A 602 -29.59 -8.20 -38.19
C LYS A 602 -28.21 -8.62 -38.67
N GLU A 603 -27.24 -8.63 -37.76
CA GLU A 603 -25.90 -9.09 -38.10
C GLU A 603 -25.87 -10.58 -38.47
N VAL A 604 -25.03 -10.93 -39.44
CA VAL A 604 -24.80 -12.31 -39.88
C VAL A 604 -23.32 -12.61 -39.72
N ILE A 605 -23.00 -13.53 -38.81
CA ILE A 605 -21.63 -13.90 -38.45
C ILE A 605 -21.34 -15.31 -38.96
N VAL A 606 -20.56 -15.41 -40.03
CA VAL A 606 -20.08 -16.68 -40.58
C VAL A 606 -18.61 -16.87 -40.20
N ALA A 607 -18.37 -17.77 -39.25
CA ALA A 607 -17.02 -18.09 -38.77
C ALA A 607 -16.22 -18.98 -39.72
N HIS A 608 -16.91 -19.72 -40.59
CA HIS A 608 -16.32 -20.70 -41.49
C HIS A 608 -17.11 -20.75 -42.81
N ILE A 609 -16.61 -20.06 -43.83
CA ILE A 609 -17.25 -19.92 -45.15
C ILE A 609 -17.40 -21.27 -45.84
N ALA A 610 -16.41 -22.16 -45.74
CA ALA A 610 -16.39 -23.39 -46.54
C ALA A 610 -17.51 -24.40 -46.20
N THR A 611 -18.20 -24.25 -45.06
CA THR A 611 -19.26 -25.16 -44.61
C THR A 611 -20.61 -24.46 -44.41
N ASN A 612 -20.68 -23.14 -44.60
CA ASN A 612 -21.89 -22.38 -44.31
C ASN A 612 -22.82 -22.33 -45.53
N VAL A 613 -24.09 -22.69 -45.32
CA VAL A 613 -25.13 -22.72 -46.37
C VAL A 613 -25.39 -21.35 -47.02
N LEU A 614 -25.13 -20.24 -46.32
CA LEU A 614 -25.32 -18.89 -46.90
C LEU A 614 -24.30 -18.58 -47.99
N TRP A 615 -23.20 -19.33 -48.05
CA TRP A 615 -22.06 -19.08 -48.92
C TRP A 615 -21.98 -20.05 -50.10
N GLU A 616 -22.98 -20.91 -50.33
CA GLU A 616 -22.95 -21.94 -51.37
C GLU A 616 -22.59 -21.38 -52.76
N ASP A 617 -23.21 -20.26 -53.16
CA ASP A 617 -22.97 -19.59 -54.45
C ASP A 617 -21.69 -18.71 -54.49
N TYR A 618 -21.04 -18.50 -53.34
CA TYR A 618 -19.91 -17.56 -53.18
C TYR A 618 -18.62 -18.23 -52.71
N LYS A 619 -18.70 -19.47 -52.21
CA LYS A 619 -17.65 -20.18 -51.48
C LYS A 619 -16.39 -20.36 -52.33
N ASP A 620 -16.52 -20.83 -53.57
CA ASP A 620 -15.36 -21.16 -54.40
C ASP A 620 -14.53 -19.91 -54.73
N MET A 621 -15.19 -18.79 -55.02
CA MET A 621 -14.50 -17.52 -55.28
C MET A 621 -13.88 -16.92 -54.01
N ALA A 622 -14.57 -17.03 -52.87
CA ALA A 622 -14.08 -16.54 -51.59
C ALA A 622 -12.81 -17.29 -51.13
N LEU A 623 -12.82 -18.64 -51.23
CA LEU A 623 -11.68 -19.48 -50.84
C LEU A 623 -10.48 -19.29 -51.77
N LYS A 624 -10.70 -19.15 -53.09
CA LYS A 624 -9.64 -18.78 -54.05
C LYS A 624 -9.00 -17.43 -53.72
N SER A 625 -9.76 -16.54 -53.07
CA SER A 625 -9.31 -15.22 -52.64
C SER A 625 -8.75 -15.21 -51.20
N GLY A 626 -8.60 -16.39 -50.58
CA GLY A 626 -8.03 -16.55 -49.24
C GLY A 626 -8.97 -16.16 -48.09
N LEU A 627 -10.26 -15.96 -48.36
CA LEU A 627 -11.25 -15.53 -47.36
C LEU A 627 -11.91 -16.76 -46.72
N LYS A 628 -11.89 -16.83 -45.39
CA LYS A 628 -12.37 -17.99 -44.62
C LYS A 628 -13.53 -17.69 -43.69
N ALA A 629 -13.74 -16.44 -43.31
CA ALA A 629 -14.87 -15.99 -42.49
C ALA A 629 -15.44 -14.67 -43.04
N CYS A 630 -16.73 -14.42 -42.80
CA CYS A 630 -17.37 -13.15 -43.16
C CYS A 630 -18.42 -12.74 -42.13
N TRP A 631 -18.31 -11.49 -41.66
CA TRP A 631 -19.22 -10.87 -40.71
C TRP A 631 -19.88 -9.67 -41.37
N ALA A 632 -21.20 -9.67 -41.46
CA ALA A 632 -21.96 -8.63 -42.11
C ALA A 632 -22.90 -7.94 -41.12
N PHE A 633 -22.89 -6.62 -41.12
CA PHE A 633 -23.69 -5.76 -40.28
C PHE A 633 -24.55 -4.86 -41.19
N PRO A 634 -25.89 -4.92 -41.11
CA PRO A 634 -26.73 -4.09 -41.96
C PRO A 634 -26.60 -2.62 -41.52
N ILE A 635 -26.39 -1.74 -42.49
CA ILE A 635 -26.39 -0.31 -42.27
C ILE A 635 -27.83 0.16 -42.36
N LEU A 636 -28.39 0.61 -41.25
CA LEU A 636 -29.80 0.98 -41.13
C LEU A 636 -29.94 2.49 -40.92
N SER A 637 -30.87 3.13 -41.62
CA SER A 637 -31.23 4.54 -41.41
C SER A 637 -31.84 4.78 -40.03
N SER A 638 -31.98 6.05 -39.66
CA SER A 638 -32.75 6.48 -38.47
C SER A 638 -34.19 5.93 -38.45
N THR A 639 -34.76 5.65 -39.63
CA THR A 639 -36.10 5.08 -39.84
C THR A 639 -36.11 3.55 -40.00
N ASN A 640 -35.01 2.87 -39.67
CA ASN A 640 -34.85 1.41 -39.75
C ASN A 640 -35.00 0.84 -41.18
N GLN A 641 -34.67 1.64 -42.20
CA GLN A 641 -34.55 1.20 -43.59
C GLN A 641 -33.11 0.76 -43.89
N VAL A 642 -32.93 -0.23 -44.75
CA VAL A 642 -31.59 -0.68 -45.15
C VAL A 642 -30.98 0.36 -46.09
N LEU A 643 -29.82 0.89 -45.73
CA LEU A 643 -29.01 1.77 -46.57
C LEU A 643 -27.87 1.00 -47.26
N GLY A 644 -27.47 -0.13 -46.70
CA GLY A 644 -26.36 -0.93 -47.18
C GLY A 644 -25.94 -2.00 -46.18
N THR A 645 -24.72 -2.51 -46.34
CA THR A 645 -24.12 -3.48 -45.43
C THR A 645 -22.63 -3.19 -45.23
N PHE A 646 -22.20 -3.23 -43.98
CA PHE A 646 -20.81 -3.22 -43.59
C PHE A 646 -20.32 -4.66 -43.40
N ALA A 647 -19.43 -5.12 -44.28
CA ALA A 647 -18.97 -6.50 -44.31
C ALA A 647 -17.46 -6.62 -44.06
N ILE A 648 -17.08 -7.57 -43.22
CA ILE A 648 -15.72 -7.84 -42.79
C ILE A 648 -15.38 -9.27 -43.22
N TYR A 649 -14.35 -9.43 -44.03
CA TYR A 649 -13.82 -10.71 -44.48
C TYR A 649 -12.53 -11.02 -43.73
N SER A 650 -12.40 -12.21 -43.16
CA SER A 650 -11.21 -12.63 -42.42
C SER A 650 -10.50 -13.79 -43.13
N LYS A 651 -9.17 -13.75 -43.17
CA LYS A 651 -8.36 -14.89 -43.65
C LYS A 651 -8.28 -16.04 -42.64
N LEU A 652 -8.73 -15.79 -41.42
CA LEU A 652 -8.80 -16.76 -40.33
C LEU A 652 -10.24 -17.26 -40.13
N GLU A 653 -10.38 -18.54 -39.79
CA GLU A 653 -11.65 -19.17 -39.42
C GLU A 653 -11.97 -18.81 -37.96
N ARG A 654 -12.71 -17.70 -37.75
CA ARG A 654 -13.06 -17.23 -36.42
C ARG A 654 -14.31 -16.36 -36.39
N LYS A 655 -14.86 -16.20 -35.18
CA LYS A 655 -15.86 -15.18 -34.85
C LYS A 655 -15.16 -13.89 -34.38
N PRO A 656 -15.81 -12.73 -34.47
CA PRO A 656 -15.30 -11.52 -33.82
C PRO A 656 -15.38 -11.69 -32.31
N SER A 657 -14.37 -11.19 -31.60
CA SER A 657 -14.43 -11.01 -30.15
C SER A 657 -15.51 -9.98 -29.77
N ALA A 658 -15.88 -9.92 -28.48
CA ALA A 658 -16.87 -8.95 -27.99
C ALA A 658 -16.44 -7.50 -28.29
N LYS A 659 -15.17 -7.15 -28.04
CA LYS A 659 -14.62 -5.81 -28.32
C LYS A 659 -14.60 -5.50 -29.82
N GLU A 660 -14.20 -6.44 -30.67
CA GLU A 660 -14.24 -6.24 -32.12
C GLU A 660 -15.69 -6.03 -32.59
N LYS A 661 -16.65 -6.82 -32.09
CA LYS A 661 -18.06 -6.67 -32.43
C LYS A 661 -18.60 -5.28 -32.07
N GLU A 662 -18.29 -4.79 -30.87
CA GLU A 662 -18.69 -3.46 -30.41
C GLU A 662 -18.12 -2.36 -31.31
N MET A 663 -16.82 -2.42 -31.62
CA MET A 663 -16.18 -1.50 -32.56
C MET A 663 -16.86 -1.51 -33.94
N LEU A 664 -17.17 -2.70 -34.47
CA LEU A 664 -17.82 -2.85 -35.78
C LEU A 664 -19.24 -2.28 -35.79
N LEU A 665 -20.00 -2.43 -34.70
CA LEU A 665 -21.31 -1.81 -34.56
C LEU A 665 -21.21 -0.28 -34.54
N ASN A 666 -20.25 0.28 -33.80
CA ASN A 666 -20.00 1.73 -33.78
C ASN A 666 -19.63 2.27 -35.16
N MET A 667 -18.78 1.55 -35.91
CA MET A 667 -18.40 1.93 -37.28
C MET A 667 -19.55 1.78 -38.28
N THR A 668 -20.40 0.77 -38.09
CA THR A 668 -21.65 0.60 -38.87
C THR A 668 -22.59 1.78 -38.63
N TYR A 669 -22.72 2.26 -37.39
CA TYR A 669 -23.51 3.43 -37.04
C TYR A 669 -22.96 4.71 -37.71
N LEU A 670 -21.64 4.94 -37.66
CA LEU A 670 -21.03 6.09 -38.34
C LEU A 670 -21.24 6.04 -39.86
N ALA A 671 -21.12 4.86 -40.47
CA ALA A 671 -21.42 4.67 -41.88
C ALA A 671 -22.90 5.00 -42.19
N SER A 672 -23.84 4.60 -41.33
CA SER A 672 -25.26 4.96 -41.46
C SER A 672 -25.46 6.47 -41.47
N VAL A 673 -24.94 7.17 -40.46
CA VAL A 673 -25.06 8.64 -40.35
C VAL A 673 -24.46 9.33 -41.58
N ALA A 674 -23.28 8.89 -42.04
CA ALA A 674 -22.62 9.46 -43.20
C ALA A 674 -23.44 9.26 -44.49
N ILE A 675 -23.98 8.05 -44.70
CA ILE A 675 -24.76 7.70 -45.89
C ILE A 675 -26.09 8.46 -45.90
N GLU A 676 -26.81 8.48 -44.78
CA GLU A 676 -28.10 9.19 -44.64
C GLU A 676 -27.92 10.70 -44.87
N LYS A 677 -26.86 11.29 -44.30
CA LYS A 677 -26.53 12.70 -44.54
C LYS A 677 -26.22 12.97 -46.02
N HIS A 678 -25.43 12.11 -46.67
CA HIS A 678 -25.11 12.25 -48.09
C HIS A 678 -26.37 12.18 -48.97
N GLN A 679 -27.26 11.22 -48.71
CA GLN A 679 -28.53 11.09 -49.45
C GLN A 679 -29.40 12.35 -49.30
N ASN A 680 -29.51 12.91 -48.09
CA ASN A 680 -30.26 14.12 -47.83
C ASN A 680 -29.68 15.35 -48.55
N ILE A 681 -28.35 15.50 -48.57
CA ILE A 681 -27.68 16.60 -49.28
C ILE A 681 -27.88 16.48 -50.79
N THR A 682 -27.78 15.27 -51.35
CA THR A 682 -27.99 15.03 -52.78
C THR A 682 -29.43 15.32 -53.19
N ALA A 683 -30.41 14.82 -52.42
CA ALA A 683 -31.83 15.10 -52.67
C ALA A 683 -32.14 16.61 -52.60
N LEU A 684 -31.54 17.33 -51.65
CA LEU A 684 -31.70 18.77 -51.54
C LEU A 684 -31.10 19.52 -52.75
N LYS A 685 -29.95 19.07 -53.27
CA LYS A 685 -29.33 19.66 -54.47
C LYS A 685 -30.15 19.41 -55.73
N GLU A 686 -30.69 18.21 -55.90
CA GLU A 686 -31.55 17.86 -57.03
C GLU A 686 -32.84 18.68 -57.01
N SER A 687 -33.53 18.72 -55.87
CA SER A 687 -34.72 19.55 -55.69
C SER A 687 -34.45 21.03 -55.96
N LYS A 688 -33.29 21.56 -55.51
CA LYS A 688 -32.89 22.94 -55.83
C LYS A 688 -32.65 23.15 -57.32
N LYS A 689 -32.04 22.19 -58.02
CA LYS A 689 -31.81 22.29 -59.47
C LYS A 689 -33.12 22.25 -60.25
N GLU A 690 -34.04 21.37 -59.88
CA GLU A 690 -35.39 21.31 -60.47
C GLU A 690 -36.14 22.63 -60.30
N LEU A 691 -36.04 23.26 -59.12
CA LEU A 691 -36.63 24.57 -58.87
C LEU A 691 -36.03 25.67 -59.74
N VAL A 692 -34.71 25.66 -59.97
CA VAL A 692 -34.03 26.62 -60.86
C VAL A 692 -34.43 26.40 -62.32
N ASP A 693 -34.41 25.15 -62.81
CA ASP A 693 -34.82 24.82 -64.17
C ASP A 693 -36.30 25.16 -64.40
N TYR A 694 -37.16 24.95 -63.39
CA TYR A 694 -38.56 25.34 -63.44
C TYR A 694 -38.73 26.86 -63.48
N ALA A 695 -38.00 27.60 -62.65
CA ALA A 695 -38.02 29.06 -62.65
C ALA A 695 -37.58 29.63 -64.00
N GLN A 696 -36.51 29.10 -64.60
CA GLN A 696 -36.01 29.56 -65.89
C GLN A 696 -36.98 29.24 -67.04
N LYS A 697 -37.57 28.03 -67.07
CA LYS A 697 -38.64 27.69 -68.03
C LYS A 697 -39.85 28.60 -67.88
N LEU A 698 -40.18 28.99 -66.65
CA LEU A 698 -41.28 29.91 -66.39
C LEU A 698 -40.95 31.31 -66.92
N GLU A 699 -39.73 31.78 -66.71
CA GLU A 699 -39.24 33.08 -67.19
C GLU A 699 -39.21 33.14 -68.73
N GLU A 700 -38.67 32.12 -69.40
CA GLU A 700 -38.71 32.00 -70.88
C GLU A 700 -40.15 31.96 -71.40
N LYS A 701 -41.06 31.27 -70.70
CA LYS A 701 -42.48 31.20 -71.07
C LYS A 701 -43.20 32.53 -70.86
N VAL A 702 -42.85 33.28 -69.81
CA VAL A 702 -43.34 34.64 -69.57
C VAL A 702 -42.84 35.56 -70.66
N GLU A 703 -41.55 35.55 -70.98
CA GLU A 703 -40.97 36.40 -72.02
C GLU A 703 -41.56 36.10 -73.41
N ALA A 704 -41.69 34.82 -73.76
CA ALA A 704 -42.36 34.40 -74.99
C ALA A 704 -43.82 34.86 -75.05
N ARG A 705 -44.57 34.74 -73.93
CA ARG A 705 -45.95 35.25 -73.85
C ARG A 705 -46.03 36.76 -73.91
N THR A 706 -45.10 37.48 -73.29
CA THR A 706 -45.05 38.94 -73.34
C THR A 706 -44.76 39.42 -74.76
N LYS A 707 -43.86 38.74 -75.48
CA LYS A 707 -43.59 39.03 -76.88
C LYS A 707 -44.78 38.72 -77.79
N GLU A 708 -45.44 37.57 -77.61
CA GLU A 708 -46.66 37.20 -78.34
C GLU A 708 -47.79 38.21 -78.06
N VAL A 709 -47.95 38.65 -76.82
CA VAL A 709 -48.91 39.69 -76.44
C VAL A 709 -48.55 41.03 -77.07
N MET A 710 -47.28 41.44 -77.07
CA MET A 710 -46.85 42.68 -77.75
C MET A 710 -47.08 42.63 -79.25
N GLU A 711 -46.74 41.53 -79.92
CA GLU A 711 -47.03 41.32 -81.34
C GLU A 711 -48.53 41.31 -81.60
N THR A 712 -49.33 40.69 -80.72
CA THR A 712 -50.80 40.69 -80.80
C THR A 712 -51.36 42.09 -80.58
N VAL A 713 -50.85 42.87 -79.64
CA VAL A 713 -51.24 44.27 -79.37
C VAL A 713 -50.88 45.15 -80.57
N GLN A 714 -49.71 44.97 -81.17
CA GLN A 714 -49.28 45.72 -82.34
C GLN A 714 -50.15 45.40 -83.57
N LYS A 715 -50.47 44.11 -83.76
CA LYS A 715 -51.48 43.67 -84.74
C LYS A 715 -52.86 44.21 -84.42
N LEU A 716 -53.28 44.25 -83.15
CA LEU A 716 -54.58 44.79 -82.72
C LEU A 716 -54.68 46.28 -82.99
N VAL A 717 -53.61 47.05 -82.81
CA VAL A 717 -53.54 48.48 -83.14
C VAL A 717 -53.66 48.69 -84.65
N GLU A 718 -52.96 47.88 -85.46
CA GLU A 718 -53.04 47.90 -86.92
C GLU A 718 -54.42 47.42 -87.44
N THR A 719 -55.05 46.47 -86.74
CA THR A 719 -56.41 45.98 -87.05
C THR A 719 -57.49 46.96 -86.56
N ASN A 720 -57.27 47.67 -85.45
CA ASN A 720 -58.17 48.70 -84.92
C ASN A 720 -58.28 49.90 -85.86
N LEU A 721 -57.15 50.33 -86.46
CA LEU A 721 -57.15 51.37 -87.49
C LEU A 721 -57.96 50.95 -88.75
N ASN A 722 -58.10 49.65 -89.01
CA ASN A 722 -58.91 49.08 -90.10
C ASN A 722 -60.37 48.76 -89.70
N LEU A 723 -60.64 48.57 -88.40
CA LEU A 723 -61.97 48.23 -87.83
C LEU A 723 -62.80 49.48 -87.49
N GLU A 724 -62.14 50.58 -87.13
CA GLU A 724 -62.76 51.91 -86.92
C GLU A 724 -63.56 52.36 -88.15
N ASP A 725 -63.15 51.92 -89.34
CA ASP A 725 -63.84 52.22 -90.58
C ASP A 725 -65.13 51.45 -90.78
N GLN A 726 -65.26 50.23 -90.24
CA GLN A 726 -66.30 49.36 -90.77
C GLN A 726 -67.66 49.53 -90.08
N ILE A 727 -67.69 49.81 -88.81
CA ILE A 727 -68.80 49.31 -88.01
C ILE A 727 -68.97 50.27 -86.81
N MET A 728 -69.82 51.30 -86.90
CA MET A 728 -71.06 51.36 -87.69
C MET A 728 -72.03 50.19 -87.40
N ILE A 729 -71.66 49.23 -86.53
CA ILE A 729 -72.57 48.38 -85.72
C ILE A 729 -72.55 48.90 -84.28
N THR A 730 -72.51 50.22 -84.21
CA THR A 730 -73.10 51.15 -83.23
C THR A 730 -74.35 50.64 -82.48
N LYS A 731 -74.99 49.54 -82.88
CA LYS A 731 -76.08 48.87 -82.16
C LYS A 731 -75.64 47.95 -81.02
N GLN A 732 -74.40 47.46 -81.01
CA GLN A 732 -73.92 46.57 -79.94
C GLN A 732 -73.59 47.35 -78.65
N ALA A 733 -73.22 48.62 -78.79
CA ALA A 733 -72.84 49.50 -77.69
C ALA A 733 -73.98 49.76 -76.66
N GLU A 734 -75.25 49.69 -77.06
CA GLU A 734 -76.40 49.90 -76.14
C GLU A 734 -76.64 48.70 -75.20
N SER A 735 -76.34 47.47 -75.65
CA SER A 735 -76.53 46.25 -74.85
C SER A 735 -75.44 46.10 -73.78
N ASP A 736 -74.20 46.48 -74.09
CA ASP A 736 -73.03 46.32 -73.21
C ASP A 736 -72.97 47.38 -72.10
N ALA A 737 -73.60 48.55 -72.29
CA ALA A 737 -73.73 49.59 -71.27
C ALA A 737 -74.62 49.15 -70.09
N ILE A 738 -75.66 48.33 -70.34
CA ILE A 738 -76.54 47.78 -69.30
C ILE A 738 -75.83 46.65 -68.52
N ALA A 739 -75.06 45.81 -69.22
CA ALA A 739 -74.28 44.72 -68.60
C ALA A 739 -73.09 45.23 -67.76
N SER A 740 -72.35 46.23 -68.25
CA SER A 740 -71.20 46.80 -67.53
C SER A 740 -71.59 47.52 -66.23
N LYS A 741 -72.77 48.16 -66.16
CA LYS A 741 -73.27 48.80 -64.94
C LYS A 741 -73.72 47.77 -63.88
N SER A 742 -74.21 46.60 -64.30
CA SER A 742 -74.59 45.49 -63.41
C SER A 742 -73.37 44.76 -62.85
N ILE A 743 -72.36 44.49 -63.69
CA ILE A 743 -71.13 43.78 -63.30
C ILE A 743 -70.28 44.62 -62.33
N ALA A 744 -70.12 45.93 -62.60
CA ALA A 744 -69.38 46.82 -61.69
C ALA A 744 -70.02 46.93 -60.31
N SER A 745 -71.37 46.92 -60.23
CA SER A 745 -72.11 46.91 -58.97
C SER A 745 -71.92 45.60 -58.20
N GLU A 746 -72.03 44.43 -58.85
CA GLU A 746 -71.89 43.14 -58.14
C GLU A 746 -70.44 42.78 -57.77
N ILE A 747 -69.43 43.28 -58.49
CA ILE A 747 -68.02 43.15 -58.08
C ILE A 747 -67.75 43.96 -56.81
N ALA A 748 -68.27 45.19 -56.72
CA ALA A 748 -68.10 46.03 -55.55
C ALA A 748 -68.86 45.48 -54.32
N LYS A 749 -70.08 44.98 -54.51
CA LYS A 749 -70.89 44.37 -53.45
C LYS A 749 -70.28 43.10 -52.87
N ASN A 750 -69.71 42.25 -53.72
CA ASN A 750 -69.06 41.00 -53.34
C ASN A 750 -67.54 41.15 -53.17
N PHE A 751 -67.02 42.37 -52.92
CA PHE A 751 -65.59 42.57 -52.69
C PHE A 751 -65.17 41.80 -51.42
N PRO A 752 -64.41 40.69 -51.56
CA PRO A 752 -64.23 39.74 -50.49
C PRO A 752 -63.30 40.30 -49.42
N ASN A 753 -63.67 40.12 -48.15
CA ASN A 753 -62.88 40.57 -46.99
C ASN A 753 -62.51 42.07 -47.04
N GLY A 754 -63.39 42.92 -47.54
CA GLY A 754 -63.08 44.35 -47.66
C GLY A 754 -64.26 45.20 -48.08
N PHE A 755 -63.99 46.45 -48.42
CA PHE A 755 -64.94 47.34 -49.09
C PHE A 755 -64.24 48.42 -49.91
N ILE A 756 -64.96 48.93 -50.90
CA ILE A 756 -64.51 50.01 -51.76
C ILE A 756 -65.32 51.26 -51.40
N ALA A 757 -64.67 52.42 -51.35
CA ALA A 757 -65.32 53.71 -51.22
C ALA A 757 -64.74 54.70 -52.24
N VAL A 758 -65.59 55.43 -52.93
CA VAL A 758 -65.24 56.51 -53.86
C VAL A 758 -65.68 57.82 -53.23
N ILE A 759 -64.74 58.74 -53.04
CA ILE A 759 -64.96 60.01 -52.33
C ILE A 759 -64.62 61.15 -53.28
N ASP A 760 -65.48 62.16 -53.35
CA ASP A 760 -65.25 63.34 -54.19
C ASP A 760 -64.38 64.41 -53.51
N LYS A 761 -64.11 65.50 -54.25
CA LYS A 761 -63.32 66.64 -53.78
C LYS A 761 -63.94 67.42 -52.61
N ASP A 762 -65.25 67.29 -52.39
CA ASP A 762 -65.98 67.93 -51.30
C ASP A 762 -66.14 66.97 -50.10
N PHE A 763 -65.41 65.84 -50.12
CA PHE A 763 -65.44 64.76 -49.13
C PHE A 763 -66.81 64.09 -48.96
N LYS A 764 -67.59 64.04 -50.04
CA LYS A 764 -68.82 63.24 -50.09
C LYS A 764 -68.52 61.86 -50.64
N VAL A 765 -69.14 60.86 -50.04
CA VAL A 765 -69.05 59.48 -50.52
C VAL A 765 -69.95 59.33 -51.74
N ALA A 766 -69.37 59.19 -52.92
CA ALA A 766 -70.07 58.98 -54.18
C ALA A 766 -70.52 57.52 -54.34
N PHE A 767 -69.75 56.58 -53.79
CA PHE A 767 -70.07 55.15 -53.85
C PHE A 767 -69.35 54.42 -52.73
N ALA A 768 -70.02 53.51 -51.99
CA ALA A 768 -69.33 52.65 -51.05
C ALA A 768 -70.06 51.31 -50.84
N GLU A 769 -69.41 50.21 -51.25
CA GLU A 769 -69.95 48.84 -51.16
C GLU A 769 -68.85 47.80 -50.83
N GLY A 770 -69.26 46.67 -50.25
CA GLY A 770 -68.40 45.53 -49.91
C GLY A 770 -68.84 44.79 -48.64
N GLU A 771 -68.40 43.54 -48.50
CA GLU A 771 -68.83 42.65 -47.40
C GLU A 771 -68.50 43.21 -46.01
N ALA A 772 -67.39 43.93 -45.87
CA ALA A 772 -66.93 44.43 -44.58
C ALA A 772 -67.75 45.63 -44.05
N LEU A 773 -68.43 46.41 -44.90
CA LEU A 773 -69.24 47.57 -44.48
C LEU A 773 -70.41 47.15 -43.59
N ALA A 774 -71.11 46.07 -43.98
CA ALA A 774 -72.23 45.53 -43.21
C ALA A 774 -71.77 44.88 -41.89
N GLN A 775 -70.65 44.12 -41.92
CA GLN A 775 -70.08 43.44 -40.75
C GLN A 775 -69.57 44.42 -39.67
N LEU A 776 -69.04 45.57 -40.08
CA LEU A 776 -68.49 46.59 -39.16
C LEU A 776 -69.55 47.55 -38.60
N GLY A 777 -70.79 47.45 -39.10
CA GLY A 777 -71.90 48.34 -38.77
C GLY A 777 -71.76 49.75 -39.37
N LEU A 778 -71.10 49.88 -40.52
CA LEU A 778 -70.81 51.15 -41.20
C LEU A 778 -71.83 51.50 -42.29
N LYS A 779 -73.11 51.13 -42.09
CA LYS A 779 -74.19 51.37 -43.06
C LYS A 779 -74.46 52.85 -43.37
N GLU A 780 -74.05 53.76 -42.48
CA GLU A 780 -74.12 55.19 -42.75
C GLU A 780 -73.11 55.61 -43.82
N PHE A 781 -71.94 54.97 -43.86
CA PHE A 781 -70.87 55.28 -44.80
C PHE A 781 -71.17 54.79 -46.23
N SER A 782 -72.14 53.88 -46.40
CA SER A 782 -72.61 53.41 -47.71
C SER A 782 -73.73 54.27 -48.31
N LYS A 783 -74.15 55.36 -47.64
CA LYS A 783 -75.14 56.28 -48.20
C LYS A 783 -74.48 57.23 -49.18
N GLU A 784 -74.91 57.18 -50.43
CA GLU A 784 -74.46 58.10 -51.46
C GLU A 784 -74.75 59.57 -51.05
N GLY A 785 -73.73 60.42 -51.17
CA GLY A 785 -73.80 61.85 -50.86
C GLY A 785 -73.55 62.24 -49.40
N ILE A 786 -73.30 61.29 -48.49
CA ILE A 786 -72.94 61.61 -47.10
C ILE A 786 -71.54 62.25 -47.03
N LEU A 787 -71.40 63.32 -46.25
CA LEU A 787 -70.11 63.91 -45.93
C LEU A 787 -69.35 63.02 -44.94
N VAL A 788 -68.05 62.83 -45.13
CA VAL A 788 -67.20 62.07 -44.19
C VAL A 788 -67.30 62.61 -42.74
N ASP A 789 -67.55 63.91 -42.58
CA ASP A 789 -67.71 64.55 -41.27
C ASP A 789 -69.02 64.19 -40.55
N ASP A 790 -70.06 63.85 -41.31
CA ASP A 790 -71.39 63.49 -40.80
C ASP A 790 -71.48 62.02 -40.39
N VAL A 791 -70.43 61.23 -40.63
CA VAL A 791 -70.36 59.81 -40.24
C VAL A 791 -70.08 59.72 -38.74
N THR A 792 -71.14 59.54 -37.96
CA THR A 792 -71.10 59.60 -36.48
C THR A 792 -70.22 58.52 -35.85
N VAL A 793 -70.02 57.41 -36.54
CA VAL A 793 -69.32 56.21 -36.06
C VAL A 793 -67.78 56.36 -36.12
N PHE A 794 -67.25 57.34 -36.85
CA PHE A 794 -65.81 57.59 -36.93
C PHE A 794 -65.35 58.60 -35.87
N SER A 795 -64.17 58.36 -35.27
CA SER A 795 -63.52 59.34 -34.38
C SER A 795 -63.01 60.55 -35.19
N GLU A 796 -62.92 61.71 -34.54
CA GLU A 796 -62.42 62.94 -35.19
C GLU A 796 -61.02 62.78 -35.78
N GLU A 797 -60.15 62.00 -35.12
CA GLU A 797 -58.83 61.64 -35.66
C GLU A 797 -58.93 60.83 -36.96
N ARG A 798 -59.90 59.91 -37.05
CA ARG A 798 -60.10 59.05 -38.24
C ARG A 798 -60.71 59.84 -39.39
N LYS A 799 -61.69 60.70 -39.13
CA LYS A 799 -62.26 61.62 -40.14
C LYS A 799 -61.17 62.52 -40.73
N THR A 800 -60.32 63.07 -39.88
CA THR A 800 -59.19 63.92 -40.29
C THR A 800 -58.22 63.15 -41.19
N LYS A 801 -57.84 61.91 -40.82
CA LYS A 801 -56.96 61.05 -41.64
C LYS A 801 -57.58 60.68 -42.98
N ILE A 802 -58.87 60.33 -43.03
CA ILE A 802 -59.56 60.02 -44.29
C ILE A 802 -59.51 61.23 -45.22
N LYS A 803 -59.86 62.42 -44.73
CA LYS A 803 -59.81 63.67 -45.52
C LYS A 803 -58.38 63.96 -46.00
N GLU A 804 -57.38 63.84 -45.13
CA GLU A 804 -55.98 64.05 -45.49
C GLU A 804 -55.53 63.12 -46.63
N TYR A 805 -55.81 61.82 -46.52
CA TYR A 805 -55.44 60.85 -47.55
C TYR A 805 -56.25 61.02 -48.83
N THR A 806 -57.54 61.38 -48.75
CA THR A 806 -58.36 61.73 -49.92
C THR A 806 -57.78 62.95 -50.64
N THR A 807 -57.41 64.03 -49.94
CA THR A 807 -56.80 65.22 -50.56
C THR A 807 -55.49 64.89 -51.25
N LYS A 808 -54.59 64.13 -50.59
CA LYS A 808 -53.33 63.68 -51.20
C LYS A 808 -53.57 62.79 -52.43
N THR A 809 -54.62 61.98 -52.41
CA THR A 809 -54.99 61.14 -53.56
C THR A 809 -55.49 61.99 -54.73
N LEU A 810 -56.31 63.00 -54.45
CA LEU A 810 -56.84 63.93 -55.45
C LEU A 810 -55.77 64.83 -56.09
N THR A 811 -54.59 64.98 -55.48
CA THR A 811 -53.43 65.62 -56.13
C THR A 811 -52.65 64.67 -57.06
N GLY A 812 -53.13 63.45 -57.26
CA GLY A 812 -52.55 62.45 -58.16
C GLY A 812 -51.70 61.38 -57.49
N GLN A 813 -51.61 61.37 -56.15
CA GLN A 813 -50.73 60.46 -55.42
C GLN A 813 -51.45 59.14 -55.07
N HIS A 814 -50.85 57.99 -55.40
CA HIS A 814 -51.29 56.71 -54.85
C HIS A 814 -50.74 56.53 -53.44
N LEU A 815 -51.58 56.11 -52.49
CA LEU A 815 -51.18 55.85 -51.11
C LEU A 815 -51.57 54.43 -50.71
N ALA A 816 -50.74 53.81 -49.87
CA ALA A 816 -51.01 52.53 -49.23
C ALA A 816 -50.69 52.65 -47.74
N PHE A 817 -51.66 52.38 -46.87
CA PHE A 817 -51.48 52.52 -45.42
C PHE A 817 -52.36 51.54 -44.64
N GLU A 818 -51.95 51.20 -43.42
CA GLU A 818 -52.72 50.34 -42.53
C GLU A 818 -53.57 51.17 -41.56
N ILE A 819 -54.82 50.78 -41.35
CA ILE A 819 -55.69 51.35 -40.31
C ILE A 819 -56.32 50.25 -39.47
N SER A 820 -56.64 50.56 -38.21
CA SER A 820 -57.38 49.66 -37.33
C SER A 820 -58.75 50.24 -36.96
N TYR A 821 -59.79 49.40 -37.00
CA TYR A 821 -61.14 49.75 -36.57
C TYR A 821 -61.87 48.54 -35.96
N LYS A 822 -62.48 48.72 -34.78
CA LYS A 822 -63.20 47.66 -34.01
C LYS A 822 -62.44 46.32 -33.97
N ASN A 823 -61.16 46.37 -33.62
CA ASN A 823 -60.29 45.20 -33.50
C ASN A 823 -59.98 44.45 -34.82
N ARG A 824 -60.24 45.08 -35.97
CA ARG A 824 -59.81 44.62 -37.29
C ARG A 824 -58.77 45.55 -37.89
N TYR A 825 -57.89 44.99 -38.71
CA TYR A 825 -56.82 45.70 -39.42
C TYR A 825 -57.14 45.73 -40.91
N PHE A 826 -57.07 46.90 -41.53
CA PHE A 826 -57.29 47.09 -42.96
C PHE A 826 -56.04 47.69 -43.60
N VAL A 827 -55.63 47.15 -44.74
CA VAL A 827 -54.76 47.86 -45.69
C VAL A 827 -55.66 48.69 -46.60
N VAL A 828 -55.36 49.98 -46.70
CA VAL A 828 -56.11 50.93 -47.52
C VAL A 828 -55.22 51.37 -48.66
N ASN A 829 -55.63 51.07 -49.88
CA ASN A 829 -54.98 51.57 -51.08
C ASN A 829 -55.86 52.67 -51.69
N THR A 830 -55.26 53.80 -52.02
CA THR A 830 -55.95 54.92 -52.64
C THR A 830 -55.45 55.21 -54.04
N ALA A 831 -56.37 55.54 -54.95
CA ALA A 831 -56.08 55.84 -56.35
C ALA A 831 -56.93 57.02 -56.84
N PRO A 832 -56.35 58.01 -57.55
CA PRO A 832 -57.13 59.05 -58.22
C PRO A 832 -57.92 58.45 -59.39
N LEU A 833 -59.21 58.81 -59.48
CA LEU A 833 -60.05 58.52 -60.63
C LEU A 833 -60.23 59.80 -61.46
N TYR A 834 -59.99 59.66 -62.76
CA TYR A 834 -60.07 60.74 -63.74
C TYR A 834 -61.47 60.78 -64.36
N ASP A 835 -62.00 61.98 -64.54
CA ASP A 835 -63.23 62.20 -65.31
C ASP A 835 -62.97 62.20 -66.82
N GLU A 836 -64.04 62.37 -67.59
CA GLU A 836 -64.05 62.38 -69.06
C GLU A 836 -63.18 63.49 -69.68
N HIS A 837 -62.77 64.49 -68.90
CA HIS A 837 -61.87 65.57 -69.31
C HIS A 837 -60.44 65.39 -68.77
N ASN A 838 -60.12 64.18 -68.31
CA ASN A 838 -58.83 63.76 -67.77
C ASN A 838 -58.42 64.53 -66.50
N LYS A 839 -59.39 65.03 -65.74
CA LYS A 839 -59.18 65.72 -64.47
C LYS A 839 -59.53 64.80 -63.31
N ILE A 840 -58.73 64.81 -62.25
CA ILE A 840 -58.98 63.99 -61.06
C ILE A 840 -60.21 64.54 -60.35
N SER A 841 -61.28 63.74 -60.30
CA SER A 841 -62.58 64.16 -59.77
C SER A 841 -63.02 63.32 -58.56
N TYR A 842 -62.49 62.11 -58.42
CA TYR A 842 -62.76 61.24 -57.27
C TYR A 842 -61.48 60.55 -56.77
N ALA A 843 -61.46 60.19 -55.49
CA ALA A 843 -60.48 59.30 -54.90
C ALA A 843 -61.13 57.93 -54.62
N LEU A 844 -60.59 56.89 -55.22
CA LEU A 844 -60.91 55.51 -54.89
C LEU A 844 -60.14 55.10 -53.64
N HIS A 845 -60.82 54.55 -52.65
CA HIS A 845 -60.25 53.94 -51.46
C HIS A 845 -60.67 52.47 -51.41
N VAL A 846 -59.70 51.56 -51.45
CA VAL A 846 -59.92 50.11 -51.36
C VAL A 846 -59.43 49.64 -50.00
N TYR A 847 -60.35 49.20 -49.14
CA TYR A 847 -60.08 48.70 -47.80
C TYR A 847 -60.07 47.17 -47.83
N ASN A 848 -58.93 46.54 -47.56
CA ASN A 848 -58.79 45.09 -47.50
C ASN A 848 -58.46 44.63 -46.08
N ASP A 849 -59.23 43.72 -45.52
CA ASP A 849 -59.10 43.19 -44.16
C ASP A 849 -57.91 42.23 -44.08
N ILE A 850 -56.89 42.62 -43.30
CA ILE A 850 -55.67 41.85 -43.05
C ILE A 850 -55.62 41.32 -41.62
N SER A 851 -56.76 41.23 -40.93
CA SER A 851 -56.82 40.83 -39.52
C SER A 851 -56.26 39.43 -39.27
N GLU A 852 -56.58 38.46 -40.13
CA GLU A 852 -56.02 37.10 -40.02
C GLU A 852 -54.50 37.09 -40.25
N GLN A 853 -54.03 37.84 -41.24
CA GLN A 853 -52.61 37.97 -41.54
C GLN A 853 -51.85 38.58 -40.35
N LYS A 854 -52.36 39.65 -39.73
CA LYS A 854 -51.78 40.24 -38.51
C LYS A 854 -51.84 39.28 -37.32
N ALA A 855 -52.91 38.50 -37.17
CA ALA A 855 -53.00 37.50 -36.10
C ALA A 855 -51.95 36.40 -36.27
N PHE A 856 -51.67 35.95 -37.50
CA PHE A 856 -50.59 35.01 -37.79
C PHE A 856 -49.21 35.62 -37.58
N GLU A 857 -48.99 36.84 -38.04
CA GLU A 857 -47.73 37.57 -37.84
C GLU A 857 -47.41 37.73 -36.34
N PHE A 858 -48.41 38.11 -35.53
CA PHE A 858 -48.27 38.24 -34.09
C PHE A 858 -48.06 36.88 -33.39
N LYS A 859 -48.71 35.80 -33.88
CA LYS A 859 -48.46 34.43 -33.41
C LYS A 859 -47.03 33.98 -33.70
N ILE A 860 -46.52 34.23 -34.91
CA ILE A 860 -45.15 33.86 -35.31
C ILE A 860 -44.12 34.66 -34.52
N GLN A 861 -44.29 35.98 -34.39
CA GLN A 861 -43.38 36.82 -33.60
C GLN A 861 -43.37 36.39 -32.13
N ASN A 862 -44.52 36.07 -31.53
CA ASN A 862 -44.58 35.56 -30.17
C ASN A 862 -43.98 34.16 -30.03
N ALA A 863 -44.18 33.27 -31.02
CA ALA A 863 -43.58 31.94 -31.02
C ALA A 863 -42.05 32.05 -31.11
N PHE A 864 -41.52 32.89 -32.00
CA PHE A 864 -40.09 33.14 -32.15
C PHE A 864 -39.48 33.80 -30.91
N LYS A 865 -40.17 34.78 -30.31
CA LYS A 865 -39.73 35.40 -29.05
C LYS A 865 -39.69 34.37 -27.91
N LYS A 866 -40.74 33.54 -27.77
CA LYS A 866 -40.77 32.44 -26.80
C LYS A 866 -39.67 31.42 -27.06
N GLU A 867 -39.43 31.03 -28.30
CA GLU A 867 -38.38 30.07 -28.66
C GLU A 867 -36.98 30.62 -28.29
N LYS A 868 -36.72 31.89 -28.61
CA LYS A 868 -35.46 32.55 -28.27
C LYS A 868 -35.25 32.64 -26.76
N GLU A 869 -36.27 33.07 -26.01
CA GLU A 869 -36.25 33.10 -24.54
C GLU A 869 -35.99 31.69 -23.96
N LEU A 870 -36.61 30.66 -24.52
CA LEU A 870 -36.47 29.27 -24.07
C LEU A 870 -35.06 28.71 -24.37
N SER A 871 -34.48 29.07 -25.52
CA SER A 871 -33.12 28.70 -25.91
C SER A 871 -32.06 29.37 -25.01
N GLU A 872 -32.22 30.67 -24.74
CA GLU A 872 -31.33 31.41 -23.82
C GLU A 872 -31.41 30.85 -22.38
N LEU A 873 -32.62 30.54 -21.90
CA LEU A 873 -32.84 29.90 -20.61
C LEU A 873 -32.19 28.51 -20.54
N LYS A 874 -32.34 27.68 -21.58
CA LYS A 874 -31.73 26.34 -21.65
C LYS A 874 -30.21 26.41 -21.61
N SER A 875 -29.62 27.38 -22.31
CA SER A 875 -28.16 27.59 -22.29
C SER A 875 -27.67 28.05 -20.91
N ARG A 876 -28.38 28.99 -20.26
CA ARG A 876 -28.08 29.42 -18.88
C ARG A 876 -28.22 28.28 -17.87
N PHE A 877 -29.25 27.45 -17.99
CA PHE A 877 -29.46 26.27 -17.14
C PHE A 877 -28.26 25.32 -17.22
N VAL A 878 -27.82 24.95 -18.42
CA VAL A 878 -26.71 24.00 -18.61
C VAL A 878 -25.39 24.56 -18.06
N SER A 879 -25.11 25.83 -18.33
CA SER A 879 -23.90 26.50 -17.85
C SER A 879 -23.86 26.58 -16.33
N MET A 880 -24.96 27.03 -15.71
CA MET A 880 -25.08 27.13 -14.26
C MET A 880 -25.02 25.75 -13.59
N ALA A 881 -25.77 24.76 -14.09
CA ALA A 881 -25.74 23.40 -13.56
C ALA A 881 -24.32 22.82 -13.58
N SER A 882 -23.58 23.01 -14.69
CA SER A 882 -22.19 22.57 -14.77
C SER A 882 -21.31 23.21 -13.71
N HIS A 883 -21.46 24.52 -13.47
CA HIS A 883 -20.69 25.25 -12.46
C HIS A 883 -21.05 24.83 -11.02
N GLU A 884 -22.35 24.74 -10.71
CA GLU A 884 -22.88 24.38 -9.40
C GLU A 884 -22.58 22.93 -9.01
N PHE A 885 -22.46 22.00 -9.98
CA PHE A 885 -21.98 20.64 -9.71
C PHE A 885 -20.45 20.54 -9.62
N ARG A 886 -19.70 21.29 -10.45
CA ARG A 886 -18.22 21.21 -10.50
C ARG A 886 -17.57 21.64 -9.19
N THR A 887 -18.11 22.68 -8.54
CA THR A 887 -17.56 23.24 -7.31
C THR A 887 -17.53 22.22 -6.15
N PRO A 888 -18.65 21.61 -5.74
CA PRO A 888 -18.65 20.60 -4.68
C PRO A 888 -17.88 19.33 -5.08
N LEU A 889 -17.95 18.90 -6.35
CA LEU A 889 -17.17 17.75 -6.84
C LEU A 889 -15.65 17.97 -6.71
N SER A 890 -15.16 19.17 -7.02
CA SER A 890 -13.74 19.51 -6.90
C SER A 890 -13.30 19.53 -5.43
N ALA A 891 -14.16 20.03 -4.53
CA ALA A 891 -13.91 20.02 -3.08
C ALA A 891 -13.92 18.59 -2.51
N ILE A 892 -14.83 17.73 -2.94
CA ILE A 892 -14.87 16.30 -2.58
C ILE A 892 -13.61 15.60 -3.05
N LEU A 893 -13.23 15.79 -4.32
CA LEU A 893 -12.03 15.18 -4.90
C LEU A 893 -10.76 15.62 -4.16
N THR A 894 -10.64 16.92 -3.88
CA THR A 894 -9.49 17.46 -3.14
C THR A 894 -9.42 16.88 -1.72
N SER A 895 -10.56 16.83 -1.02
CA SER A 895 -10.65 16.26 0.33
C SER A 895 -10.31 14.76 0.33
N ALA A 896 -10.77 13.99 -0.66
CA ALA A 896 -10.45 12.58 -0.82
C ALA A 896 -8.96 12.34 -1.10
N VAL A 897 -8.34 13.14 -1.97
CA VAL A 897 -6.89 13.10 -2.24
C VAL A 897 -6.09 13.43 -0.98
N LEU A 898 -6.53 14.43 -0.20
CA LEU A 898 -5.85 14.81 1.04
C LEU A 898 -5.98 13.75 2.12
N ILE A 899 -7.11 13.04 2.23
CA ILE A 899 -7.24 11.89 3.15
C ILE A 899 -6.22 10.81 2.79
N GLY A 900 -6.12 10.43 1.51
CA GLY A 900 -5.16 9.41 1.06
C GLY A 900 -3.68 9.79 1.29
N LYS A 901 -3.37 11.09 1.37
CA LYS A 901 -2.02 11.60 1.66
C LYS A 901 -1.70 11.71 3.17
N GLN A 902 -2.67 11.50 4.07
CA GLN A 902 -2.50 11.70 5.51
C GLN A 902 -2.70 10.39 6.29
N ASN A 903 -2.02 9.31 5.88
CA ASN A 903 -2.12 7.97 6.50
C ASN A 903 -1.20 7.74 7.71
N GLU A 904 -0.46 8.77 8.14
CA GLU A 904 0.41 8.68 9.31
C GLU A 904 -0.41 8.69 10.63
N PRO A 905 0.07 8.01 11.70
CA PRO A 905 -0.51 8.09 13.03
C PRO A 905 -0.52 9.53 13.59
N GLY A 906 -1.58 9.93 14.28
CA GLY A 906 -1.70 11.27 14.90
C GLY A 906 -2.33 12.34 14.00
N LYS A 907 -2.85 11.95 12.83
CA LYS A 907 -3.57 12.85 11.89
C LYS A 907 -5.07 12.53 11.79
N GLU A 908 -5.64 11.75 12.71
CA GLU A 908 -7.07 11.40 12.72
C GLU A 908 -7.98 12.63 12.58
N LEU A 909 -7.76 13.66 13.41
CA LEU A 909 -8.57 14.89 13.43
C LEU A 909 -8.56 15.66 12.10
N LYS A 910 -7.47 15.56 11.32
CA LYS A 910 -7.40 16.18 9.99
C LYS A 910 -8.18 15.36 8.97
N ARG A 911 -8.12 14.03 9.05
CA ARG A 911 -8.93 13.15 8.19
C ARG A 911 -10.41 13.34 8.46
N GLU A 912 -10.83 13.43 9.72
CA GLU A 912 -12.21 13.71 10.11
C GLU A 912 -12.72 15.02 9.52
N LYS A 913 -11.95 16.12 9.58
CA LYS A 913 -12.32 17.38 8.93
C LYS A 913 -12.53 17.26 7.41
N TYR A 914 -11.71 16.47 6.72
CA TYR A 914 -11.90 16.23 5.29
C TYR A 914 -13.11 15.34 4.99
N VAL A 915 -13.40 14.36 5.84
CA VAL A 915 -14.61 13.53 5.75
C VAL A 915 -15.86 14.40 5.95
N GLU A 916 -15.89 15.24 6.98
CA GLU A 916 -16.98 16.21 7.20
C GLU A 916 -17.16 17.15 6.00
N GLN A 917 -16.06 17.59 5.38
CA GLN A 917 -16.09 18.41 4.18
C GLN A 917 -16.68 17.66 2.98
N ILE A 918 -16.38 16.37 2.81
CA ILE A 918 -16.99 15.52 1.78
C ILE A 918 -18.48 15.38 2.04
N GLU A 919 -18.89 15.03 3.26
CA GLU A 919 -20.30 14.85 3.61
C GLU A 919 -21.12 16.11 3.37
N ARG A 920 -20.59 17.29 3.75
CA ARG A 920 -21.25 18.58 3.51
C ARG A 920 -21.45 18.84 2.01
N ASN A 921 -20.42 18.64 1.19
CA ASN A 921 -20.51 18.86 -0.25
C ASN A 921 -21.45 17.87 -0.95
N VAL A 922 -21.52 16.61 -0.49
CA VAL A 922 -22.48 15.62 -1.00
C VAL A 922 -23.91 16.01 -0.66
N LYS A 923 -24.17 16.43 0.59
CA LYS A 923 -25.50 16.94 0.99
C LYS A 923 -25.92 18.14 0.14
N ASN A 924 -25.01 19.08 -0.12
CA ASN A 924 -25.26 20.21 -1.00
C ASN A 924 -25.60 19.78 -2.44
N MET A 925 -24.90 18.80 -3.00
CA MET A 925 -25.20 18.27 -4.33
C MET A 925 -26.60 17.64 -4.43
N VAL A 926 -27.06 16.95 -3.38
CA VAL A 926 -28.40 16.37 -3.34
C VAL A 926 -29.48 17.46 -3.38
N VAL A 927 -29.27 18.58 -2.67
CA VAL A 927 -30.18 19.73 -2.71
C VAL A 927 -30.25 20.31 -4.12
N ILE A 928 -29.09 20.55 -4.76
CA ILE A 928 -29.01 21.08 -6.13
C ILE A 928 -29.74 20.18 -7.13
N LEU A 929 -29.53 18.86 -7.02
CA LEU A 929 -30.18 17.87 -7.89
C LEU A 929 -31.71 17.90 -7.73
N ASN A 930 -32.18 17.94 -6.48
CA ASN A 930 -33.61 17.97 -6.19
C ASN A 930 -34.26 19.27 -6.70
N ASP A 931 -33.61 20.43 -6.55
CA ASP A 931 -34.10 21.69 -7.11
C ASP A 931 -34.28 21.62 -8.63
N PHE A 932 -33.28 21.06 -9.34
CA PHE A 932 -33.36 20.88 -10.80
C PHE A 932 -34.44 19.89 -11.23
N LEU A 933 -34.59 18.78 -10.51
CA LEU A 933 -35.65 17.80 -10.79
C LEU A 933 -37.04 18.38 -10.54
N SER A 934 -37.21 19.16 -9.48
CA SER A 934 -38.45 19.87 -9.17
C SER A 934 -38.80 20.86 -10.26
N LEU A 935 -37.83 21.67 -10.71
CA LEU A 935 -38.02 22.60 -11.82
C LEU A 935 -38.39 21.88 -13.12
N SER A 936 -37.68 20.80 -13.47
CA SER A 936 -37.96 20.02 -14.67
C SER A 936 -39.37 19.42 -14.66
N LYS A 937 -39.80 18.85 -13.53
CA LYS A 937 -41.17 18.31 -13.39
C LYS A 937 -42.25 19.39 -13.48
N LEU A 938 -41.96 20.59 -12.94
CA LEU A 938 -42.83 21.76 -13.04
C LEU A 938 -42.97 22.25 -14.48
N GLU A 939 -41.85 22.35 -15.22
CA GLU A 939 -41.84 22.78 -16.63
C GLU A 939 -42.56 21.80 -17.56
N GLU A 940 -42.46 20.50 -17.29
CA GLU A 940 -43.18 19.47 -18.05
C GLU A 940 -44.68 19.41 -17.72
N GLY A 941 -45.16 20.20 -16.76
CA GLY A 941 -46.56 20.17 -16.31
C GLY A 941 -46.96 18.85 -15.64
N LYS A 942 -45.98 18.04 -15.21
CA LYS A 942 -46.22 16.71 -14.63
C LYS A 942 -46.51 16.73 -13.13
N VAL A 943 -46.29 17.86 -12.46
CA VAL A 943 -46.63 18.02 -11.04
C VAL A 943 -48.12 18.34 -10.93
N GLN A 944 -48.90 17.39 -10.42
CA GLN A 944 -50.28 17.63 -10.00
C GLN A 944 -50.36 17.59 -8.48
N PRO A 945 -50.97 18.60 -7.82
CA PRO A 945 -51.09 18.63 -6.37
C PRO A 945 -52.03 17.51 -5.90
N LEU A 946 -51.56 16.70 -4.96
CA LEU A 946 -52.35 15.68 -4.29
C LEU A 946 -52.86 16.26 -2.97
N LEU A 947 -54.05 16.85 -3.01
CA LEU A 947 -54.64 17.50 -1.83
C LEU A 947 -55.06 16.47 -0.79
N GLU A 948 -54.59 16.64 0.45
CA GLU A 948 -54.93 15.80 1.60
C GLU A 948 -55.35 16.67 2.79
N ARG A 949 -56.19 16.10 3.66
CA ARG A 949 -56.64 16.80 4.88
C ARG A 949 -55.72 16.45 6.05
N PHE A 950 -55.03 17.44 6.61
CA PHE A 950 -54.10 17.24 7.73
C PHE A 950 -54.08 18.44 8.69
N ASP A 951 -53.57 18.22 9.91
CA ASP A 951 -53.36 19.29 10.90
C ASP A 951 -52.04 20.04 10.63
N LEU A 952 -52.18 21.31 10.22
CA LEU A 952 -51.08 22.19 9.88
C LEU A 952 -50.21 22.54 11.09
N ILE A 953 -50.77 22.60 12.30
CA ILE A 953 -50.01 22.95 13.51
C ILE A 953 -49.08 21.80 13.88
N SER A 954 -49.60 20.57 13.94
CA SER A 954 -48.77 19.38 14.17
C SER A 954 -47.72 19.19 13.07
N PHE A 955 -48.09 19.39 11.81
CA PHE A 955 -47.17 19.34 10.67
C PHE A 955 -46.03 20.36 10.81
N SER A 956 -46.34 21.61 11.16
CA SER A 956 -45.35 22.68 11.32
C SER A 956 -44.41 22.41 12.50
N LYS A 957 -44.92 21.88 13.62
CA LYS A 957 -44.08 21.45 14.76
C LYS A 957 -43.11 20.33 14.39
N LEU A 958 -43.53 19.36 13.57
CA LEU A 958 -42.65 18.32 13.06
C LEU A 958 -41.57 18.90 12.15
N LEU A 959 -41.95 19.81 11.26
CA LEU A 959 -41.00 20.48 10.36
C LEU A 959 -39.96 21.31 11.12
N ILE A 960 -40.37 22.02 12.18
CA ILE A 960 -39.42 22.77 13.03
C ILE A 960 -38.41 21.82 13.69
N LYS A 961 -38.84 20.64 14.15
CA LYS A 961 -37.91 19.62 14.67
C LYS A 961 -36.91 19.15 13.63
N GLU A 962 -37.33 19.03 12.37
CA GLU A 962 -36.45 18.65 11.24
C GLU A 962 -35.45 19.78 10.87
N ILE A 963 -35.85 21.05 10.99
CA ILE A 963 -35.02 22.22 10.66
C ILE A 963 -34.08 22.61 11.81
N ASN A 964 -34.42 22.34 13.07
CA ASN A 964 -33.61 22.71 14.23
C ASN A 964 -32.11 22.36 14.13
N PRO A 965 -31.69 21.17 13.63
CA PRO A 965 -30.27 20.85 13.46
C PRO A 965 -29.51 21.73 12.45
N ILE A 966 -30.24 22.46 11.58
CA ILE A 966 -29.69 23.29 10.50
C ILE A 966 -29.58 24.76 10.95
N LEU A 967 -30.14 25.13 12.10
CA LEU A 967 -30.05 26.48 12.65
C LEU A 967 -28.61 26.85 13.03
N LYS A 968 -28.23 28.11 12.81
CA LYS A 968 -26.94 28.62 13.28
C LYS A 968 -26.92 28.65 14.82
N LYS A 969 -25.71 28.64 15.39
CA LYS A 969 -25.51 28.65 16.84
C LYS A 969 -26.32 29.78 17.50
N GLY A 970 -27.16 29.41 18.47
CA GLY A 970 -28.00 30.33 19.25
C GLY A 970 -29.27 30.83 18.56
N GLN A 971 -29.54 30.45 17.30
CA GLN A 971 -30.81 30.79 16.66
C GLN A 971 -31.96 29.93 17.23
N THR A 972 -33.14 30.53 17.32
CA THR A 972 -34.38 29.85 17.72
C THR A 972 -35.51 30.19 16.76
N ILE A 973 -36.43 29.25 16.55
CA ILE A 973 -37.67 29.51 15.81
C ILE A 973 -38.75 29.79 16.84
N ASP A 974 -39.28 31.02 16.85
CA ASP A 974 -40.48 31.35 17.62
C ASP A 974 -41.71 30.99 16.80
N PHE A 975 -42.30 29.85 17.15
CA PHE A 975 -43.57 29.40 16.60
C PHE A 975 -44.66 29.88 17.53
N GLY A 976 -45.34 30.96 17.14
CA GLY A 976 -46.29 31.69 17.98
C GLY A 976 -47.43 30.82 18.53
N LYS A 977 -48.22 31.40 19.46
CA LYS A 977 -49.40 30.75 20.08
C LYS A 977 -50.56 30.56 19.08
N ALA A 978 -50.41 29.64 18.13
CA ALA A 978 -51.50 29.17 17.30
C ALA A 978 -52.38 28.18 18.09
N ASN A 979 -53.66 28.07 17.73
CA ASN A 979 -54.60 27.08 18.26
C ASN A 979 -54.00 25.67 18.31
N ASN A 980 -54.50 24.79 19.18
CA ASN A 980 -53.93 23.44 19.33
C ASN A 980 -53.98 22.60 18.03
N GLU A 981 -54.96 22.84 17.16
CA GLU A 981 -55.13 22.14 15.87
C GLU A 981 -55.68 23.10 14.79
N LEU A 982 -55.21 22.95 13.55
CA LEU A 982 -55.71 23.66 12.38
C LEU A 982 -55.74 22.72 11.17
N TRP A 983 -56.94 22.27 10.81
CA TRP A 983 -57.14 21.34 9.69
C TRP A 983 -57.21 22.07 8.35
N VAL A 984 -56.36 21.68 7.40
CA VAL A 984 -56.29 22.26 6.05
C VAL A 984 -56.37 21.17 4.99
N HIS A 985 -56.80 21.54 3.77
CA HIS A 985 -56.85 20.63 2.61
C HIS A 985 -55.86 21.09 1.55
N LEU A 986 -54.61 20.63 1.67
CA LEU A 986 -53.47 21.03 0.83
C LEU A 986 -52.60 19.81 0.52
N ASP A 987 -51.66 19.93 -0.40
CA ASP A 987 -50.65 18.88 -0.61
C ASP A 987 -49.55 19.04 0.45
N ALA A 988 -49.46 18.11 1.42
CA ALA A 988 -48.49 18.24 2.51
C ALA A 988 -47.03 18.09 2.02
N LYS A 989 -46.79 17.40 0.89
CA LYS A 989 -45.44 17.26 0.34
C LYS A 989 -44.99 18.58 -0.30
N LEU A 990 -45.84 19.19 -1.13
CA LEU A 990 -45.53 20.49 -1.73
C LEU A 990 -45.41 21.58 -0.65
N LEU A 991 -46.30 21.57 0.35
CA LEU A 991 -46.22 22.49 1.48
C LEU A 991 -44.93 22.29 2.31
N ARG A 992 -44.48 21.05 2.50
CA ARG A 992 -43.19 20.75 3.16
C ARG A 992 -42.04 21.39 2.40
N HIS A 993 -42.02 21.26 1.07
CA HIS A 993 -40.99 21.89 0.24
C HIS A 993 -40.99 23.41 0.32
N ILE A 994 -42.18 24.02 0.35
CA ILE A 994 -42.35 25.47 0.50
C ILE A 994 -41.78 25.94 1.84
N LEU A 995 -42.26 25.39 2.94
CA LEU A 995 -41.90 25.84 4.28
C LEU A 995 -40.44 25.53 4.62
N SER A 996 -39.92 24.37 4.19
CA SER A 996 -38.51 24.02 4.39
C SER A 996 -37.58 25.02 3.68
N ASN A 997 -37.91 25.43 2.45
CA ASN A 997 -37.13 26.45 1.73
C ASN A 997 -37.16 27.81 2.42
N LEU A 998 -38.34 28.27 2.86
CA LEU A 998 -38.49 29.56 3.51
C LEU A 998 -37.78 29.60 4.88
N LEU A 999 -37.94 28.56 5.70
CA LEU A 999 -37.27 28.45 7.01
C LEU A 999 -35.75 28.32 6.86
N ALA A 1000 -35.27 27.54 5.88
CA ALA A 1000 -33.84 27.41 5.60
C ALA A 1000 -33.25 28.75 5.14
N ASN A 1001 -33.95 29.50 4.27
CA ASN A 1001 -33.53 30.84 3.86
C ASN A 1001 -33.50 31.82 5.04
N ALA A 1002 -34.52 31.81 5.89
CA ALA A 1002 -34.58 32.66 7.09
C ALA A 1002 -33.37 32.41 8.01
N SER A 1003 -33.06 31.15 8.32
CA SER A 1003 -31.86 30.76 9.09
C SER A 1003 -30.56 31.21 8.41
N LYS A 1004 -30.45 30.97 7.10
CA LYS A 1004 -29.25 31.21 6.30
C LYS A 1004 -28.89 32.69 6.22
N TYR A 1005 -29.85 33.60 6.11
CA TYR A 1005 -29.60 35.03 5.94
C TYR A 1005 -29.73 35.83 7.25
N ALA A 1006 -30.30 35.25 8.29
CA ALA A 1006 -30.26 35.81 9.64
C ALA A 1006 -28.87 35.67 10.29
N LEU A 1007 -28.55 36.55 11.23
CA LEU A 1007 -27.32 36.48 12.02
C LEU A 1007 -27.38 35.31 13.03
N PRO A 1008 -26.25 34.83 13.56
CA PRO A 1008 -26.26 33.93 14.72
C PRO A 1008 -26.98 34.59 15.91
N GLU A 1009 -27.56 33.77 16.80
CA GLU A 1009 -28.26 34.25 18.01
C GLU A 1009 -29.54 35.08 17.78
N THR A 1010 -30.13 35.03 16.59
CA THR A 1010 -31.41 35.69 16.27
C THR A 1010 -32.60 34.75 16.37
N VAL A 1011 -33.78 35.32 16.60
CA VAL A 1011 -35.06 34.61 16.52
C VAL A 1011 -35.56 34.62 15.07
N ILE A 1012 -36.19 33.54 14.62
CA ILE A 1012 -36.95 33.48 13.36
C ILE A 1012 -38.42 33.33 13.73
N ASP A 1013 -39.25 34.29 13.32
CA ASP A 1013 -40.68 34.26 13.64
C ASP A 1013 -41.41 33.40 12.60
N PHE A 1014 -42.12 32.36 13.05
CA PHE A 1014 -42.98 31.54 12.20
C PHE A 1014 -44.42 31.64 12.70
N ILE A 1015 -45.22 32.41 11.96
CA ILE A 1015 -46.59 32.78 12.32
C ILE A 1015 -47.56 32.15 11.34
N ILE A 1016 -48.61 31.51 11.87
CA ILE A 1016 -49.73 31.00 11.09
C ILE A 1016 -50.99 31.72 11.56
N SER A 1017 -51.70 32.32 10.61
CA SER A 1017 -52.97 33.00 10.86
C SER A 1017 -54.02 32.57 9.83
N GLN A 1018 -55.27 32.61 10.24
CA GLN A 1018 -56.41 32.22 9.40
C GLN A 1018 -57.46 33.32 9.48
N ASN A 1019 -58.06 33.66 8.34
CA ASN A 1019 -59.31 34.41 8.26
C ASN A 1019 -60.41 33.57 7.57
N GLN A 1020 -61.60 34.12 7.34
CA GLN A 1020 -62.73 33.39 6.76
C GLN A 1020 -62.51 32.94 5.30
N GLU A 1021 -61.56 33.53 4.58
CA GLU A 1021 -61.35 33.29 3.14
C GLU A 1021 -59.99 32.67 2.82
N LYS A 1022 -58.99 32.86 3.67
CA LYS A 1022 -57.58 32.54 3.40
C LYS A 1022 -56.83 32.09 4.65
N LEU A 1023 -55.92 31.15 4.44
CA LEU A 1023 -54.86 30.75 5.35
C LEU A 1023 -53.60 31.54 5.02
N LEU A 1024 -53.01 32.23 5.99
CA LEU A 1024 -51.78 33.01 5.84
C LEU A 1024 -50.66 32.43 6.71
N ILE A 1025 -49.53 32.12 6.08
CA ILE A 1025 -48.32 31.65 6.75
C ILE A 1025 -47.22 32.68 6.51
N GLN A 1026 -46.57 33.15 7.57
CA GLN A 1026 -45.52 34.15 7.54
C GLN A 1026 -44.25 33.62 8.21
N ILE A 1027 -43.10 33.87 7.58
CA ILE A 1027 -41.78 33.56 8.11
C ILE A 1027 -40.95 34.84 8.04
N THR A 1028 -40.52 35.31 9.21
CA THR A 1028 -39.73 36.55 9.34
C THR A 1028 -38.33 36.23 9.82
N ASP A 1029 -37.35 36.73 9.09
CA ASP A 1029 -35.95 36.75 9.51
C ASP A 1029 -35.52 38.18 9.90
N HIS A 1030 -34.64 38.28 10.89
CA HIS A 1030 -33.98 39.53 11.29
C HIS A 1030 -32.56 39.60 10.72
N GLY A 1031 -32.46 39.36 9.40
CA GLY A 1031 -31.21 39.26 8.68
C GLY A 1031 -30.84 40.49 7.86
N MET A 1032 -30.05 40.25 6.83
CA MET A 1032 -29.45 41.28 5.99
C MET A 1032 -30.43 42.07 5.10
N GLY A 1033 -31.68 41.61 4.96
CA GLY A 1033 -32.68 42.21 4.08
C GLY A 1033 -32.28 42.23 2.59
N ILE A 1034 -33.18 42.72 1.73
CA ILE A 1034 -33.02 42.64 0.27
C ILE A 1034 -33.02 44.06 -0.36
N PRO A 1035 -32.04 44.42 -1.21
CA PRO A 1035 -31.96 45.73 -1.84
C PRO A 1035 -33.19 46.04 -2.72
N LYS A 1036 -33.75 47.26 -2.61
CA LYS A 1036 -34.97 47.68 -3.34
C LYS A 1036 -34.89 47.50 -4.86
N GLU A 1037 -33.73 47.73 -5.44
CA GLU A 1037 -33.49 47.61 -6.89
C GLU A 1037 -33.61 46.16 -7.37
N GLU A 1038 -33.32 45.19 -6.50
CA GLU A 1038 -33.24 43.76 -6.81
C GLU A 1038 -34.53 42.99 -6.43
N GLN A 1039 -35.41 43.62 -5.65
CA GLN A 1039 -36.65 43.01 -5.16
C GLN A 1039 -37.60 42.52 -6.28
N HIS A 1040 -37.58 43.19 -7.44
CA HIS A 1040 -38.44 42.84 -8.57
C HIS A 1040 -38.09 41.47 -9.22
N TYR A 1041 -36.86 40.98 -9.01
CA TYR A 1041 -36.35 39.76 -9.65
C TYR A 1041 -36.30 38.55 -8.70
N LEU A 1042 -36.73 38.69 -7.44
CA LEU A 1042 -36.57 37.66 -6.39
C LEU A 1042 -37.17 36.29 -6.72
N PHE A 1043 -38.26 36.27 -7.49
CA PHE A 1043 -38.94 35.04 -7.89
C PHE A 1043 -38.53 34.57 -9.29
N ASP A 1044 -37.59 35.25 -9.96
CA ASP A 1044 -37.07 34.84 -11.25
C ASP A 1044 -36.16 33.62 -11.10
N ARG A 1045 -36.12 32.81 -12.16
CA ARG A 1045 -35.26 31.61 -12.19
C ARG A 1045 -33.79 32.01 -12.15
N PHE A 1046 -33.02 31.34 -11.30
CA PHE A 1046 -31.57 31.52 -11.16
C PHE A 1046 -31.16 32.89 -10.61
N PHE A 1047 -32.11 33.69 -10.12
CA PHE A 1047 -31.80 35.00 -9.57
C PHE A 1047 -31.25 34.88 -8.15
N ARG A 1048 -30.18 35.62 -7.87
CA ARG A 1048 -29.59 35.77 -6.54
C ARG A 1048 -29.23 37.23 -6.33
N ALA A 1049 -29.70 37.81 -5.23
CA ALA A 1049 -29.35 39.17 -4.84
C ALA A 1049 -27.85 39.28 -4.57
N LYS A 1050 -27.23 40.41 -4.93
CA LYS A 1050 -25.76 40.59 -4.84
C LYS A 1050 -25.25 40.46 -3.42
N ASN A 1051 -26.00 40.95 -2.45
CA ASN A 1051 -25.66 40.83 -1.03
C ASN A 1051 -25.67 39.35 -0.56
N ALA A 1052 -26.44 38.47 -1.22
CA ALA A 1052 -26.51 37.04 -0.94
C ALA A 1052 -25.51 36.19 -1.76
N ALA A 1053 -24.59 36.79 -2.52
CA ALA A 1053 -23.66 36.07 -3.40
C ALA A 1053 -22.71 35.12 -2.64
N ASN A 1054 -22.31 35.49 -1.42
CA ASN A 1054 -21.39 34.71 -0.59
C ASN A 1054 -22.03 33.50 0.13
N PHE A 1055 -23.34 33.28 -0.07
CA PHE A 1055 -24.10 32.22 0.58
C PHE A 1055 -24.52 31.14 -0.42
N GLU A 1056 -24.09 29.89 -0.25
CA GLU A 1056 -24.35 28.77 -1.19
C GLU A 1056 -25.83 28.61 -1.59
N GLY A 1057 -26.17 28.60 -2.88
CA GLY A 1057 -27.56 28.43 -3.34
C GLY A 1057 -27.74 28.57 -4.85
N THR A 1058 -28.76 27.90 -5.37
CA THR A 1058 -29.06 27.74 -6.81
C THR A 1058 -29.82 28.91 -7.42
N GLY A 1059 -30.43 29.78 -6.61
CA GLY A 1059 -31.38 30.80 -7.08
C GLY A 1059 -32.70 30.22 -7.60
N LEU A 1060 -32.98 28.94 -7.34
CA LEU A 1060 -34.22 28.27 -7.75
C LEU A 1060 -35.25 28.15 -6.62
N GLY A 1061 -34.81 28.15 -5.36
CA GLY A 1061 -35.68 27.87 -4.21
C GLY A 1061 -36.95 28.74 -4.16
N LEU A 1062 -36.82 30.07 -4.26
CA LEU A 1062 -37.99 30.97 -4.23
C LEU A 1062 -38.89 30.84 -5.48
N ASN A 1063 -38.31 30.52 -6.64
CA ASN A 1063 -39.09 30.24 -7.85
C ASN A 1063 -39.93 28.95 -7.68
N ILE A 1064 -39.32 27.89 -7.15
CA ILE A 1064 -40.00 26.62 -6.85
C ILE A 1064 -41.11 26.85 -5.81
N VAL A 1065 -40.83 27.61 -4.76
CA VAL A 1065 -41.82 27.99 -3.74
C VAL A 1065 -43.02 28.68 -4.40
N LYS A 1066 -42.77 29.70 -5.22
CA LYS A 1066 -43.83 30.40 -5.96
C LYS A 1066 -44.65 29.44 -6.83
N SER A 1067 -43.99 28.60 -7.62
CA SER A 1067 -44.68 27.64 -8.50
C SER A 1067 -45.52 26.61 -7.75
N TYR A 1068 -45.02 26.08 -6.63
CA TYR A 1068 -45.80 25.16 -5.78
C TYR A 1068 -46.97 25.85 -5.07
N THR A 1069 -46.77 27.09 -4.61
CA THR A 1069 -47.85 27.88 -4.02
C THR A 1069 -48.95 28.17 -5.05
N GLU A 1070 -48.60 28.59 -6.26
CA GLU A 1070 -49.53 28.86 -7.35
C GLU A 1070 -50.26 27.58 -7.83
N LEU A 1071 -49.57 26.43 -7.90
CA LEU A 1071 -50.19 25.14 -8.23
C LEU A 1071 -51.28 24.71 -7.23
N MET A 1072 -51.13 25.10 -5.96
CA MET A 1072 -52.16 24.86 -4.93
C MET A 1072 -53.19 26.00 -4.85
N GLY A 1073 -53.24 26.90 -5.84
CA GLY A 1073 -54.18 28.03 -5.91
C GLY A 1073 -53.88 29.17 -4.93
N GLY A 1074 -52.68 29.18 -4.32
CA GLY A 1074 -52.24 30.20 -3.38
C GLY A 1074 -51.49 31.36 -4.04
N SER A 1075 -51.09 32.32 -3.22
CA SER A 1075 -50.26 33.46 -3.59
C SER A 1075 -49.09 33.62 -2.62
N ILE A 1076 -47.96 34.15 -3.10
CA ILE A 1076 -46.76 34.43 -2.31
C ILE A 1076 -46.38 35.90 -2.44
N GLY A 1077 -45.85 36.48 -1.37
CA GLY A 1077 -45.20 37.78 -1.39
C GLY A 1077 -44.18 37.94 -0.28
N PHE A 1078 -43.61 39.14 -0.19
CA PHE A 1078 -42.61 39.46 0.82
C PHE A 1078 -42.61 40.94 1.16
N GLU A 1079 -42.08 41.27 2.34
CA GLU A 1079 -41.71 42.61 2.76
C GLU A 1079 -40.27 42.57 3.25
N SER A 1080 -39.39 43.42 2.71
CA SER A 1080 -37.98 43.39 3.07
C SER A 1080 -37.39 44.79 3.18
N GLN A 1081 -36.59 45.00 4.21
CA GLN A 1081 -35.82 46.21 4.40
C GLN A 1081 -34.35 45.86 4.64
N LEU A 1082 -33.46 46.47 3.85
CA LEU A 1082 -32.03 46.23 3.89
C LEU A 1082 -31.47 46.45 5.31
N ASN A 1083 -30.68 45.49 5.79
CA ASN A 1083 -30.08 45.40 7.13
C ASN A 1083 -31.06 45.33 8.31
N ILE A 1084 -32.34 45.05 8.06
CA ILE A 1084 -33.33 44.82 9.12
C ILE A 1084 -33.84 43.38 9.08
N GLY A 1085 -34.25 42.91 7.90
CA GLY A 1085 -34.80 41.57 7.77
C GLY A 1085 -35.75 41.41 6.59
N THR A 1086 -36.30 40.21 6.45
CA THR A 1086 -37.30 39.89 5.43
C THR A 1086 -38.43 39.06 6.01
N THR A 1087 -39.66 39.44 5.66
CA THR A 1087 -40.87 38.67 5.93
C THR A 1087 -41.35 38.09 4.62
N PHE A 1088 -41.33 36.76 4.48
CA PHE A 1088 -42.02 36.07 3.38
C PHE A 1088 -43.39 35.60 3.87
N TRP A 1089 -44.40 35.74 3.02
CA TRP A 1089 -45.74 35.27 3.32
C TRP A 1089 -46.33 34.47 2.16
N ILE A 1090 -47.08 33.42 2.51
CA ILE A 1090 -47.87 32.62 1.56
C ILE A 1090 -49.32 32.56 2.02
N ALA A 1091 -50.24 32.72 1.08
CA ALA A 1091 -51.67 32.74 1.34
C ALA A 1091 -52.40 31.71 0.47
N PHE A 1092 -53.13 30.78 1.08
CA PHE A 1092 -53.94 29.77 0.40
C PHE A 1092 -55.44 30.06 0.59
N PRO A 1093 -56.28 29.87 -0.44
CA PRO A 1093 -57.73 29.99 -0.30
C PRO A 1093 -58.26 28.84 0.55
N LEU A 1094 -59.13 29.14 1.52
CA LEU A 1094 -59.83 28.13 2.30
C LEU A 1094 -61.14 27.79 1.60
N ASN A 1095 -61.16 26.72 0.81
CA ASN A 1095 -62.40 26.21 0.24
C ASN A 1095 -63.26 25.60 1.35
N ASN A 1096 -64.21 26.37 1.87
CA ASN A 1096 -65.28 25.90 2.75
C ASN A 1096 -66.41 25.16 1.99
N ARG A 1097 -66.09 24.42 0.92
CA ARG A 1097 -67.09 23.57 0.25
C ARG A 1097 -66.90 22.12 0.72
N GLU A 1098 -67.83 21.77 1.61
CA GLU A 1098 -68.20 20.48 2.21
C GLU A 1098 -67.56 19.20 1.66
#